data_AF-A0AAF0EFN7-F1
#
_entry.id   AF-A0AAF0EFN7-F1
#
_cell.length_a   1.000
_cell.length_b   1.000
_cell.length_c   1.000
_cell.angle_alpha   90.00
_cell.angle_beta   90.00
_cell.angle_gamma   90.00
#
_symmetry.space_group_name_H-M   'P 1'
#
loop_
_entity.id
_entity.type
_entity.pdbx_description
1 polymer ?
#
loop_
_entity_poly.entity_id
_entity_poly.type
_entity_poly.pdbx_seq_one_letter_code
_entity_poly.pdbx_strand_id
1 'polypeptide(L)'
;MDGPTVPLARTFLEHTVTSHVAQDPSLAPMDVAKKLLSRGGALHQWLCDSPLAERGRRWNWHQGAVHQSNQEPKTSELEYVRRHFGYDTAAQGGPSELYLKLLADAMLSLPANPLSGVVSPQILATTGTVPCSILSTGPHIIQHYYDCIVDAQQEVILLTNYWQLGKNVDHIAKALRCLNQRTADRGGRMIVKLMWDRGPRSLADLFRQRTPVPPSQWAANGLPTQEELSHIQMQVLNYHRPLLGTFHAKLLLVDRLVALINSINIQDRPNLECCIHLEGDIVNAVYDHALLSWGLALHPPLPCLQQPAPIEPPTIFQADSIECQRALSRQAYESLRAEEQNAASTQPIRMRVHLADMVEHMMRARASATDAHTSPLPTEKEALPASVRHDATLWRRQAMTTKKSPSAELLTNSTMRLLGKDSSSRWNVELSALQARPFDIQAAATRLQEITQSLDFANRSQARTLSESQIAKSTGGWAAQQWMGLLDFEPIIYHTPHKPIPMALVNRRPHGRPGHDDIKTPQNAAWLAGFRYAKRHIFVQSPTLNATPVKAAVLAAVRRGVRVELWLDLGFNDKSESMPFQGGTNEQVVSHMYRTLRHEGQGHEKNLEVYWYTGKDMDRPLHAVRKQRNCHVKFASFDGQVAILGTV
;
A
#
# COMPACT_ATOMS: atom_id res chain seq x y z
N MET A 1 5.80 -20.11 -41.42
CA MET A 1 5.49 -21.02 -40.31
C MET A 1 5.09 -20.13 -39.15
N ASP A 2 3.80 -20.03 -38.89
CA ASP A 2 3.29 -19.28 -37.76
C ASP A 2 3.82 -19.93 -36.48
N GLY A 3 4.70 -19.22 -35.78
CA GLY A 3 5.19 -19.66 -34.48
C GLY A 3 4.02 -19.86 -33.51
N PRO A 4 4.22 -20.61 -32.40
CA PRO A 4 3.14 -20.83 -31.44
C PRO A 4 2.53 -19.48 -31.04
N THR A 5 1.23 -19.31 -31.33
CA THR A 5 0.49 -18.10 -31.03
C THR A 5 0.47 -17.92 -29.53
N VAL A 6 1.19 -16.90 -29.03
CA VAL A 6 1.16 -16.52 -27.62
C VAL A 6 -0.27 -16.10 -27.30
N PRO A 7 -0.97 -16.77 -26.37
CA PRO A 7 -2.31 -16.37 -26.00
C PRO A 7 -2.31 -14.94 -25.49
N LEU A 8 -3.16 -14.08 -26.05
CA LEU A 8 -3.34 -12.73 -25.56
C LEU A 8 -4.06 -12.77 -24.22
N ALA A 9 -3.71 -11.86 -23.30
CA ALA A 9 -4.46 -11.61 -22.08
C ALA A 9 -5.96 -11.43 -22.37
N ARG A 10 -6.27 -10.81 -23.52
CA ARG A 10 -7.65 -10.63 -24.01
C ARG A 10 -8.43 -11.93 -24.16
N THR A 11 -7.78 -13.02 -24.56
CA THR A 11 -8.41 -14.35 -24.67
C THR A 11 -8.95 -14.85 -23.32
N PHE A 12 -8.44 -14.32 -22.21
CA PHE A 12 -8.83 -14.72 -20.86
C PHE A 12 -9.58 -13.63 -20.07
N LEU A 13 -10.01 -12.54 -20.71
CA LEU A 13 -10.78 -11.47 -20.05
C LEU A 13 -12.10 -12.00 -19.47
N GLU A 14 -12.73 -12.96 -20.16
CA GLU A 14 -13.95 -13.64 -19.69
C GLU A 14 -13.73 -14.50 -18.44
N HIS A 15 -12.46 -14.76 -18.09
CA HIS A 15 -12.06 -15.53 -16.91
C HIS A 15 -11.48 -14.64 -15.79
N THR A 16 -11.87 -13.37 -15.72
CA THR A 16 -11.54 -12.49 -14.59
C THR A 16 -12.55 -12.63 -13.47
N VAL A 17 -12.21 -12.18 -12.26
CA VAL A 17 -13.19 -12.15 -11.16
C VAL A 17 -14.36 -11.25 -11.53
N THR A 18 -14.06 -10.08 -12.11
CA THR A 18 -15.07 -9.12 -12.57
C THR A 18 -16.02 -9.71 -13.60
N SER A 19 -15.54 -10.42 -14.62
CA SER A 19 -16.41 -11.01 -15.66
C SER A 19 -17.38 -12.05 -15.09
N HIS A 20 -16.91 -12.90 -14.17
CA HIS A 20 -17.75 -13.91 -13.54
C HIS A 20 -18.79 -13.30 -12.57
N VAL A 21 -18.42 -12.25 -11.83
CA VAL A 21 -19.38 -11.51 -11.00
C VAL A 21 -20.36 -10.72 -11.88
N ALA A 22 -19.96 -10.27 -13.07
CA ALA A 22 -20.87 -9.62 -14.01
C ALA A 22 -21.90 -10.58 -14.61
N GLN A 23 -21.53 -11.85 -14.82
CA GLN A 23 -22.42 -12.93 -15.27
C GLN A 23 -23.40 -13.35 -14.18
N ASP A 24 -22.94 -13.45 -12.94
CA ASP A 24 -23.78 -13.75 -11.78
C ASP A 24 -23.44 -12.80 -10.61
N PRO A 25 -24.16 -11.67 -10.50
CA PRO A 25 -23.90 -10.67 -9.45
C PRO A 25 -24.27 -11.11 -8.04
N SER A 26 -24.87 -12.31 -7.87
CA SER A 26 -25.12 -12.88 -6.55
C SER A 26 -23.85 -13.48 -5.92
N LEU A 27 -22.82 -13.75 -6.74
CA LEU A 27 -21.59 -14.36 -6.28
C LEU A 27 -20.71 -13.39 -5.50
N ALA A 28 -20.09 -13.90 -4.43
CA ALA A 28 -19.04 -13.17 -3.73
C ALA A 28 -17.74 -13.18 -4.56
N PRO A 29 -17.12 -12.01 -4.84
CA PRO A 29 -15.89 -11.94 -5.63
C PRO A 29 -14.75 -12.82 -5.09
N MET A 30 -14.61 -12.95 -3.77
CA MET A 30 -13.58 -13.81 -3.18
C MET A 30 -13.83 -15.30 -3.41
N ASP A 31 -15.08 -15.75 -3.52
CA ASP A 31 -15.39 -17.15 -3.77
C ASP A 31 -15.21 -17.49 -5.25
N VAL A 32 -15.58 -16.56 -6.14
CA VAL A 32 -15.22 -16.61 -7.56
C VAL A 32 -13.70 -16.71 -7.72
N ALA A 33 -12.95 -15.83 -7.07
CA ALA A 33 -11.49 -15.82 -7.13
C ALA A 33 -10.87 -17.15 -6.68
N LYS A 34 -11.36 -17.72 -5.56
CA LYS A 34 -10.92 -19.06 -5.09
C LYS A 34 -11.21 -20.15 -6.11
N LYS A 35 -12.35 -20.09 -6.82
CA LYS A 35 -12.74 -21.08 -7.82
C LYS A 35 -11.88 -20.96 -9.08
N LEU A 36 -11.78 -19.76 -9.67
CA LEU A 36 -11.08 -19.53 -10.94
C LEU A 36 -9.59 -19.82 -10.86
N LEU A 37 -8.99 -19.45 -9.73
CA LEU A 37 -7.55 -19.51 -9.50
C LEU A 37 -7.17 -20.67 -8.57
N SER A 38 -8.06 -21.65 -8.43
CA SER A 38 -7.78 -22.91 -7.74
C SER A 38 -6.68 -23.69 -8.47
N ARG A 39 -5.94 -24.49 -7.71
CA ARG A 39 -4.90 -25.37 -8.28
C ARG A 39 -5.54 -26.32 -9.30
N GLY A 40 -4.97 -26.35 -10.51
CA GLY A 40 -5.47 -27.15 -11.63
C GLY A 40 -6.51 -26.46 -12.51
N GLY A 41 -6.97 -25.26 -12.16
CA GLY A 41 -7.79 -24.44 -13.06
C GLY A 41 -6.99 -23.94 -14.27
N ALA A 42 -7.68 -23.64 -15.39
CA ALA A 42 -7.06 -23.24 -16.65
C ALA A 42 -6.10 -22.04 -16.50
N LEU A 43 -6.45 -21.05 -15.67
CA LEU A 43 -5.60 -19.89 -15.40
C LEU A 43 -4.35 -20.23 -14.60
N HIS A 44 -4.46 -21.15 -13.65
CA HIS A 44 -3.32 -21.61 -12.88
C HIS A 44 -2.36 -22.44 -13.75
N GLN A 45 -2.89 -23.27 -14.64
CA GLN A 45 -2.11 -24.01 -15.63
C GLN A 45 -1.39 -23.04 -16.58
N TRP A 46 -2.11 -22.07 -17.15
CA TRP A 46 -1.51 -21.01 -17.99
C TRP A 46 -0.33 -20.30 -17.31
N LEU A 47 -0.48 -19.91 -16.04
CA LEU A 47 0.63 -19.30 -15.28
C LEU A 47 1.80 -20.26 -15.10
N CYS A 48 1.53 -21.53 -14.78
CA CYS A 48 2.55 -22.56 -14.56
C CYS A 48 3.32 -22.96 -15.83
N ASP A 49 2.68 -22.83 -16.98
CA ASP A 49 3.21 -23.16 -18.31
C ASP A 49 3.84 -21.94 -19.01
N SER A 50 3.66 -20.74 -18.44
CA SER A 50 4.27 -19.51 -18.97
C SER A 50 5.82 -19.62 -19.02
N PRO A 51 6.49 -18.99 -19.99
CA PRO A 51 7.96 -18.97 -20.06
C PRO A 51 8.64 -18.45 -18.79
N LEU A 52 7.94 -17.62 -18.01
CA LEU A 52 8.43 -17.05 -16.76
C LEU A 52 8.36 -18.04 -15.58
N ALA A 53 7.55 -19.10 -15.68
CA ALA A 53 7.29 -19.99 -14.57
C ALA A 53 8.54 -20.75 -14.12
N GLU A 54 9.41 -21.15 -15.06
CA GLU A 54 10.67 -21.81 -14.75
C GLU A 54 11.63 -20.87 -13.99
N ARG A 55 11.67 -19.59 -14.39
CA ARG A 55 12.43 -18.55 -13.69
C ARG A 55 11.85 -18.28 -12.31
N GLY A 56 10.53 -18.18 -12.18
CA GLY A 56 9.83 -18.00 -10.90
C GLY A 56 10.04 -19.15 -9.91
N ARG A 57 10.14 -20.39 -10.39
CA ARG A 57 10.45 -21.57 -9.56
C ARG A 57 11.88 -21.55 -9.01
N ARG A 58 12.83 -21.02 -9.77
CA ARG A 58 14.25 -20.91 -9.37
C ARG A 58 14.60 -19.58 -8.70
N TRP A 59 13.66 -18.64 -8.66
CA TRP A 59 13.88 -17.32 -8.09
C TRP A 59 14.08 -17.40 -6.58
N ASN A 60 15.22 -16.87 -6.11
CA ASN A 60 15.50 -16.74 -4.70
C ASN A 60 14.88 -15.45 -4.15
N TRP A 61 13.95 -15.61 -3.23
CA TRP A 61 13.25 -14.50 -2.57
C TRP A 61 13.99 -13.99 -1.32
N HIS A 62 15.13 -14.57 -0.93
CA HIS A 62 15.99 -14.01 0.11
C HIS A 62 16.75 -12.79 -0.43
N GLN A 63 16.52 -11.61 0.16
CA GLN A 63 17.00 -10.30 -0.34
C GLN A 63 16.51 -9.93 -1.76
N GLY A 64 15.74 -10.80 -2.42
CA GLY A 64 15.07 -10.54 -3.69
C GLY A 64 16.02 -10.20 -4.83
N ALA A 65 15.82 -9.04 -5.45
CA ALA A 65 16.46 -8.71 -6.71
C ALA A 65 17.99 -8.52 -6.63
N VAL A 66 18.59 -8.50 -5.43
CA VAL A 66 20.05 -8.47 -5.26
C VAL A 66 20.69 -9.85 -5.09
N HIS A 67 19.91 -10.92 -5.03
CA HIS A 67 20.48 -12.26 -4.90
C HIS A 67 21.26 -12.64 -6.18
N GLN A 68 22.50 -13.12 -6.01
CA GLN A 68 23.42 -13.41 -7.13
C GLN A 68 22.91 -14.51 -8.07
N SER A 69 22.13 -15.47 -7.56
CA SER A 69 21.55 -16.54 -8.37
C SER A 69 20.36 -16.09 -9.23
N ASN A 70 19.76 -14.93 -8.93
CA ASN A 70 18.63 -14.45 -9.69
C ASN A 70 19.12 -13.90 -11.03
N GLN A 71 18.46 -14.31 -12.11
CA GLN A 71 18.82 -13.97 -13.48
C GLN A 71 17.82 -12.99 -14.08
N GLU A 72 18.31 -12.11 -14.96
CA GLU A 72 17.42 -11.24 -15.73
C GLU A 72 16.48 -12.07 -16.63
N PRO A 73 15.28 -11.56 -16.96
CA PRO A 73 14.42 -12.22 -17.95
C PRO A 73 15.12 -12.29 -19.31
N LYS A 74 14.96 -13.42 -20.00
CA LYS A 74 15.44 -13.61 -21.38
C LYS A 74 14.64 -12.74 -22.35
N THR A 75 15.22 -12.43 -23.51
CA THR A 75 14.51 -11.70 -24.58
C THR A 75 13.20 -12.38 -25.00
N SER A 76 13.15 -13.71 -25.00
CA SER A 76 11.93 -14.46 -25.27
C SER A 76 10.86 -14.31 -24.19
N GLU A 77 11.24 -14.15 -22.92
CA GLU A 77 10.30 -13.85 -21.83
C GLU A 77 9.75 -12.42 -21.98
N LEU A 78 10.61 -11.45 -22.30
CA LEU A 78 10.18 -10.06 -22.53
C LEU A 78 9.22 -9.96 -23.72
N GLU A 79 9.53 -10.67 -24.82
CA GLU A 79 8.67 -10.72 -26.00
C GLU A 79 7.35 -11.44 -25.71
N TYR A 80 7.37 -12.49 -24.88
CA TYR A 80 6.15 -13.13 -24.38
C TYR A 80 5.30 -12.16 -23.57
N VAL A 81 5.86 -11.46 -22.58
CA VAL A 81 5.13 -10.49 -21.74
C VAL A 81 4.53 -9.37 -22.60
N ARG A 82 5.33 -8.81 -23.52
CA ARG A 82 4.90 -7.77 -24.44
C ARG A 82 3.70 -8.22 -25.28
N ARG A 83 3.82 -9.36 -25.97
CA ARG A 83 2.73 -9.90 -26.79
C ARG A 83 1.52 -10.27 -25.96
N HIS A 84 1.72 -10.89 -24.80
CA HIS A 84 0.64 -11.35 -23.93
C HIS A 84 -0.28 -10.19 -23.52
N PHE A 85 0.28 -9.08 -23.04
CA PHE A 85 -0.52 -7.90 -22.66
C PHE A 85 -0.87 -6.99 -23.83
N GLY A 86 -0.60 -7.41 -25.08
CA GLY A 86 -0.97 -6.66 -26.28
C GLY A 86 -0.21 -5.34 -26.44
N TYR A 87 0.99 -5.23 -25.88
CA TYR A 87 1.82 -4.03 -26.04
C TYR A 87 2.49 -3.98 -27.40
N ASP A 88 2.56 -2.78 -27.97
CA ASP A 88 3.32 -2.51 -29.18
C ASP A 88 4.82 -2.70 -28.97
N THR A 89 5.59 -2.75 -30.06
CA THR A 89 7.06 -2.72 -29.98
C THR A 89 7.55 -1.33 -29.57
N ALA A 90 8.77 -1.23 -29.03
CA ALA A 90 9.35 0.08 -28.69
C ALA A 90 9.40 1.05 -29.89
N ALA A 91 9.64 0.53 -31.10
CA ALA A 91 9.63 1.32 -32.34
C ALA A 91 8.24 1.88 -32.71
N GLN A 92 7.17 1.30 -32.17
CA GLN A 92 5.78 1.69 -32.38
C GLN A 92 5.20 2.48 -31.19
N GLY A 93 6.03 2.85 -30.21
CA GLY A 93 5.59 3.56 -29.00
C GLY A 93 5.20 2.64 -27.84
N GLY A 94 5.57 1.36 -27.90
CA GLY A 94 5.41 0.41 -26.80
C GLY A 94 6.33 0.67 -25.59
N PRO A 95 6.21 -0.14 -24.54
CA PRO A 95 6.96 0.05 -23.30
C PRO A 95 8.48 -0.10 -23.48
N SER A 96 9.23 0.54 -22.58
CA SER A 96 10.68 0.35 -22.48
C SER A 96 11.04 -1.09 -22.06
N GLU A 97 12.26 -1.53 -22.40
CA GLU A 97 12.79 -2.81 -21.90
C GLU A 97 12.79 -2.84 -20.37
N LEU A 98 13.07 -1.70 -19.71
CA LEU A 98 13.04 -1.58 -18.26
C LEU A 98 11.64 -1.88 -17.71
N TYR A 99 10.58 -1.30 -18.30
CA TYR A 99 9.20 -1.60 -17.91
C TYR A 99 8.88 -3.09 -18.05
N LEU A 100 9.24 -3.70 -19.19
CA LEU A 100 8.98 -5.12 -19.43
C LEU A 100 9.74 -6.02 -18.45
N LYS A 101 10.96 -5.65 -18.04
CA LYS A 101 11.72 -6.35 -17.00
C LYS A 101 11.02 -6.28 -15.64
N LEU A 102 10.53 -5.10 -15.26
CA LEU A 102 9.78 -4.92 -14.00
C LEU A 102 8.49 -5.73 -13.99
N LEU A 103 7.74 -5.70 -15.10
CA LEU A 103 6.51 -6.46 -15.25
C LEU A 103 6.76 -7.97 -15.25
N ALA A 104 7.80 -8.44 -15.95
CA ALA A 104 8.20 -9.85 -15.94
C ALA A 104 8.55 -10.34 -14.53
N ASP A 105 9.25 -9.53 -13.74
CA ASP A 105 9.59 -9.88 -12.35
C ASP A 105 8.36 -9.83 -11.43
N ALA A 106 7.44 -8.89 -11.63
CA ALA A 106 6.18 -8.82 -10.91
C ALA A 106 5.35 -10.10 -11.06
N MET A 107 5.40 -10.73 -12.23
CA MET A 107 4.68 -11.98 -12.53
C MET A 107 5.28 -13.22 -11.87
N LEU A 108 6.54 -13.20 -11.38
CA LEU A 108 7.23 -14.39 -10.86
C LEU A 108 6.53 -15.02 -9.64
N SER A 109 5.75 -14.23 -8.90
CA SER A 109 5.01 -14.72 -7.73
C SER A 109 3.70 -15.44 -8.09
N LEU A 110 3.15 -15.18 -9.28
CA LEU A 110 1.81 -15.61 -9.69
C LEU A 110 1.67 -17.13 -9.86
N PRO A 111 2.64 -17.88 -10.43
CA PRO A 111 2.52 -19.33 -10.55
C PRO A 111 2.35 -20.02 -9.19
N ALA A 112 2.98 -19.48 -8.13
CA ALA A 112 2.86 -20.03 -6.78
C ALA A 112 1.58 -19.58 -6.06
N ASN A 113 1.14 -18.34 -6.31
CA ASN A 113 -0.07 -17.78 -5.74
C ASN A 113 -0.67 -16.75 -6.73
N PRO A 114 -1.61 -17.16 -7.60
CA PRO A 114 -2.14 -16.29 -8.65
C PRO A 114 -2.83 -15.02 -8.13
N LEU A 115 -3.30 -15.05 -6.89
CA LEU A 115 -3.97 -13.92 -6.23
C LEU A 115 -3.05 -13.14 -5.28
N SER A 116 -1.72 -13.28 -5.39
CA SER A 116 -0.77 -12.48 -4.60
C SER A 116 -0.85 -11.00 -4.93
N GLY A 117 -1.21 -10.66 -6.18
CA GLY A 117 -1.39 -9.30 -6.70
C GLY A 117 -2.74 -8.66 -6.39
N VAL A 118 -3.70 -9.38 -5.79
CA VAL A 118 -5.07 -8.87 -5.52
C VAL A 118 -5.72 -8.23 -6.75
N VAL A 119 -5.48 -8.84 -7.91
CA VAL A 119 -6.06 -8.54 -9.22
C VAL A 119 -6.02 -9.84 -10.02
N SER A 120 -6.97 -10.04 -10.93
CA SER A 120 -6.94 -11.17 -11.87
C SER A 120 -5.66 -11.08 -12.73
N PRO A 121 -4.80 -12.12 -12.77
CA PRO A 121 -3.50 -12.08 -13.46
C PRO A 121 -3.51 -11.57 -14.92
N GLN A 122 -4.62 -11.77 -15.61
CA GLN A 122 -4.79 -11.44 -17.03
C GLN A 122 -4.95 -9.94 -17.28
N ILE A 123 -5.40 -9.19 -16.27
CA ILE A 123 -5.55 -7.73 -16.29
C ILE A 123 -4.59 -7.08 -15.29
N LEU A 124 -3.52 -7.78 -14.91
CA LEU A 124 -2.46 -7.22 -14.08
C LEU A 124 -1.74 -6.07 -14.79
N ALA A 125 -1.69 -6.08 -16.12
CA ALA A 125 -1.13 -5.01 -16.92
C ALA A 125 -2.02 -4.70 -18.14
N THR A 126 -2.21 -3.41 -18.41
CA THR A 126 -3.11 -2.85 -19.43
C THR A 126 -2.56 -1.47 -19.87
N THR A 127 -3.39 -0.63 -20.49
CA THR A 127 -3.02 0.75 -20.83
C THR A 127 -3.96 1.77 -20.19
N GLY A 128 -3.50 2.99 -19.99
CA GLY A 128 -4.35 4.08 -19.48
C GLY A 128 -3.74 5.45 -19.66
N THR A 129 -4.45 6.49 -19.25
CA THR A 129 -3.97 7.87 -19.24
C THR A 129 -3.94 8.44 -17.83
N VAL A 130 -3.18 9.52 -17.65
CA VAL A 130 -3.14 10.29 -16.39
C VAL A 130 -3.58 11.72 -16.70
N PRO A 131 -4.89 12.03 -16.71
CA PRO A 131 -5.35 13.38 -17.04
C PRO A 131 -4.94 14.43 -15.99
N CYS A 132 -4.88 14.03 -14.72
CA CYS A 132 -4.58 14.92 -13.60
C CYS A 132 -3.69 14.24 -12.56
N SER A 133 -2.78 15.00 -11.98
CA SER A 133 -2.03 14.62 -10.78
C SER A 133 -2.08 15.75 -9.76
N ILE A 134 -2.27 15.40 -8.50
CA ILE A 134 -2.36 16.35 -7.39
C ILE A 134 -1.24 16.02 -6.41
N LEU A 135 -0.36 16.99 -6.15
CA LEU A 135 0.67 16.95 -5.12
C LEU A 135 0.35 18.03 -4.09
N SER A 136 -0.42 17.66 -3.07
CA SER A 136 -0.97 18.64 -2.14
C SER A 136 -1.43 18.06 -0.81
N THR A 137 -2.09 18.88 0.00
CA THR A 137 -2.68 18.47 1.26
C THR A 137 -4.00 17.74 1.06
N GLY A 138 -4.50 17.15 2.14
CA GLY A 138 -5.74 16.39 2.10
C GLY A 138 -6.97 17.13 1.59
N PRO A 139 -7.26 18.37 2.03
CA PRO A 139 -8.41 19.12 1.54
C PRO A 139 -8.48 19.22 0.01
N HIS A 140 -7.35 19.44 -0.66
CA HIS A 140 -7.31 19.54 -2.13
C HIS A 140 -7.62 18.21 -2.83
N ILE A 141 -7.10 17.10 -2.30
CA ILE A 141 -7.41 15.76 -2.85
C ILE A 141 -8.89 15.41 -2.59
N ILE A 142 -9.42 15.78 -1.42
CA ILE A 142 -10.81 15.52 -1.07
C ILE A 142 -11.79 16.44 -1.83
N GLN A 143 -11.36 17.63 -2.25
CA GLN A 143 -12.12 18.42 -3.22
C GLN A 143 -12.21 17.68 -4.57
N HIS A 144 -11.11 17.13 -5.07
CA HIS A 144 -11.18 16.37 -6.32
C HIS A 144 -12.08 15.12 -6.19
N TYR A 145 -12.08 14.49 -5.02
CA TYR A 145 -13.06 13.44 -4.71
C TYR A 145 -14.49 13.97 -4.78
N TYR A 146 -14.76 15.13 -4.19
CA TYR A 146 -16.07 15.77 -4.24
C TYR A 146 -16.51 15.95 -5.68
N ASP A 147 -15.68 16.55 -6.52
CA ASP A 147 -15.97 16.84 -7.93
C ASP A 147 -16.32 15.55 -8.69
N CYS A 148 -15.50 14.50 -8.55
CA CYS A 148 -15.79 13.21 -9.17
C CYS A 148 -17.05 12.54 -8.62
N ILE A 149 -17.32 12.63 -7.31
CA ILE A 149 -18.51 12.02 -6.69
C ILE A 149 -19.79 12.71 -7.18
N VAL A 150 -19.82 14.04 -7.25
CA VAL A 150 -21.04 14.77 -7.64
C VAL A 150 -21.38 14.61 -9.12
N ASP A 151 -20.40 14.27 -9.96
CA ASP A 151 -20.57 14.02 -11.38
C ASP A 151 -20.88 12.56 -11.71
N ALA A 152 -20.84 11.66 -10.72
CA ALA A 152 -21.15 10.25 -10.90
C ALA A 152 -22.59 10.02 -11.41
N GLN A 153 -22.74 9.09 -12.35
CA GLN A 153 -24.01 8.78 -13.01
C GLN A 153 -24.66 7.49 -12.53
N GLN A 154 -23.87 6.45 -12.27
CA GLN A 154 -24.33 5.09 -11.96
C GLN A 154 -23.80 4.56 -10.63
N GLU A 155 -22.49 4.66 -10.40
CA GLU A 155 -21.85 4.08 -9.20
C GLU A 155 -20.60 4.81 -8.70
N VAL A 156 -20.38 4.71 -7.39
CA VAL A 156 -19.15 5.16 -6.72
C VAL A 156 -18.64 4.05 -5.80
N ILE A 157 -17.34 3.74 -5.87
CA ILE A 157 -16.66 2.86 -4.92
C ILE A 157 -15.54 3.63 -4.23
N LEU A 158 -15.62 3.78 -2.91
CA LEU A 158 -14.62 4.44 -2.10
C LEU A 158 -13.98 3.43 -1.14
N LEU A 159 -12.68 3.21 -1.28
CA LEU A 159 -11.90 2.41 -0.34
C LEU A 159 -10.85 3.29 0.33
N THR A 160 -10.72 3.18 1.65
CA THR A 160 -9.65 3.85 2.41
C THR A 160 -9.14 2.91 3.51
N ASN A 161 -7.90 3.10 3.94
CA ASN A 161 -7.42 2.44 5.15
C ASN A 161 -8.07 3.08 6.37
N TYR A 162 -7.76 4.36 6.61
CA TYR A 162 -8.20 5.03 7.82
C TYR A 162 -9.39 5.95 7.53
N TRP A 163 -10.32 5.99 8.48
CA TRP A 163 -11.49 6.87 8.49
C TRP A 163 -11.52 7.63 9.82
N GLN A 164 -11.24 8.92 9.79
CA GLN A 164 -11.24 9.82 10.95
C GLN A 164 -12.26 10.94 10.72
N LEU A 165 -13.17 11.13 11.68
CA LEU A 165 -14.13 12.23 11.64
C LEU A 165 -13.39 13.57 11.59
N GLY A 166 -13.91 14.50 10.80
CA GLY A 166 -13.28 15.78 10.54
C GLY A 166 -13.75 16.38 9.22
N LYS A 167 -13.07 17.45 8.79
CA LYS A 167 -13.42 18.25 7.60
C LYS A 167 -13.47 17.39 6.34
N ASN A 168 -12.53 16.47 6.19
CA ASN A 168 -12.50 15.58 5.02
C ASN A 168 -13.71 14.63 4.96
N VAL A 169 -14.19 14.13 6.12
CA VAL A 169 -15.42 13.32 6.18
C VAL A 169 -16.64 14.18 5.91
N ASP A 170 -16.71 15.38 6.49
CA ASP A 170 -17.82 16.31 6.28
C ASP A 170 -17.95 16.69 4.79
N HIS A 171 -16.82 16.87 4.11
CA HIS A 171 -16.76 17.19 2.70
C HIS A 171 -17.23 16.02 1.81
N ILE A 172 -16.85 14.77 2.14
CA ILE A 172 -17.41 13.58 1.48
C ILE A 172 -18.92 13.46 1.72
N ALA A 173 -19.39 13.72 2.95
CA ALA A 173 -20.82 13.71 3.26
C ALA A 173 -21.59 14.78 2.46
N LYS A 174 -20.99 15.97 2.27
CA LYS A 174 -21.52 17.02 1.39
C LYS A 174 -21.59 16.53 -0.07
N ALA A 175 -20.56 15.85 -0.56
CA ALA A 175 -20.54 15.28 -1.90
C ALA A 175 -21.69 14.27 -2.10
N LEU A 176 -21.90 13.37 -1.14
CA LEU A 176 -22.98 12.38 -1.19
C LEU A 176 -24.38 13.02 -1.19
N ARG A 177 -24.60 14.07 -0.39
CA ARG A 177 -25.87 14.82 -0.41
C ARG A 177 -26.10 15.52 -1.75
N CYS A 178 -25.06 16.15 -2.30
CA CYS A 178 -25.12 16.79 -3.61
C CYS A 178 -25.40 15.77 -4.73
N LEU A 179 -24.70 14.63 -4.72
CA LEU A 179 -24.95 13.52 -5.62
C LEU A 179 -26.39 13.01 -5.50
N ASN A 180 -26.92 12.88 -4.28
CA ASN A 180 -28.30 12.45 -4.06
C ASN A 180 -29.30 13.42 -4.72
N GLN A 181 -29.12 14.73 -4.52
CA GLN A 181 -29.96 15.75 -5.16
C GLN A 181 -29.88 15.68 -6.68
N ARG A 182 -28.66 15.65 -7.25
CA ARG A 182 -28.48 15.54 -8.71
C ARG A 182 -29.08 14.25 -9.27
N THR A 183 -29.01 13.16 -8.50
CA THR A 183 -29.63 11.88 -8.86
C THR A 183 -31.16 11.98 -8.81
N ALA A 184 -31.73 12.74 -7.87
CA ALA A 184 -33.16 13.03 -7.81
C ALA A 184 -33.61 13.87 -9.02
N ASP A 185 -32.87 14.92 -9.35
CA ASP A 185 -33.18 15.84 -10.45
C ASP A 185 -33.24 15.13 -11.81
N ARG A 186 -32.37 14.12 -12.01
CA ARG A 186 -32.37 13.27 -13.22
C ARG A 186 -33.34 12.08 -13.16
N GLY A 187 -34.11 11.92 -12.07
CA GLY A 187 -35.04 10.81 -11.88
C GLY A 187 -34.35 9.44 -11.76
N GLY A 188 -33.10 9.41 -11.32
CA GLY A 188 -32.25 8.22 -11.32
C GLY A 188 -32.14 7.49 -9.99
N ARG A 189 -31.29 6.47 -9.99
CA ARG A 189 -30.76 5.77 -8.82
C ARG A 189 -29.25 5.71 -8.91
N MET A 190 -28.59 5.72 -7.76
CA MET A 190 -27.13 5.71 -7.65
C MET A 190 -26.72 4.64 -6.64
N ILE A 191 -25.61 3.95 -6.89
CA ILE A 191 -25.08 2.92 -6.00
C ILE A 191 -23.73 3.36 -5.44
N VAL A 192 -23.61 3.37 -4.11
CA VAL A 192 -22.37 3.76 -3.44
C VAL A 192 -21.85 2.60 -2.59
N LYS A 193 -20.59 2.22 -2.78
CA LYS A 193 -19.89 1.22 -1.97
C LYS A 193 -18.75 1.88 -1.23
N LEU A 194 -18.71 1.73 0.08
CA LEU A 194 -17.68 2.34 0.92
C LEU A 194 -17.02 1.30 1.82
N MET A 195 -15.69 1.28 1.85
CA MET A 195 -14.93 0.41 2.75
C MET A 195 -13.84 1.18 3.47
N TRP A 196 -13.76 0.97 4.78
CA TRP A 196 -12.66 1.46 5.62
C TRP A 196 -12.07 0.34 6.49
N ASP A 197 -10.92 0.57 7.11
CA ASP A 197 -10.36 -0.26 8.18
C ASP A 197 -10.39 0.52 9.51
N ARG A 198 -11.29 0.13 10.41
CA ARG A 198 -11.37 0.69 11.78
C ARG A 198 -10.98 -0.32 12.85
N GLY A 199 -10.22 -1.36 12.49
CA GLY A 199 -9.90 -2.44 13.42
C GLY A 199 -11.15 -3.24 13.84
N PRO A 200 -11.01 -4.21 14.75
CA PRO A 200 -12.13 -4.97 15.28
C PRO A 200 -12.88 -4.11 16.30
N ARG A 201 -14.21 -3.99 16.13
CA ARG A 201 -15.10 -3.27 17.05
C ARG A 201 -15.81 -4.21 18.03
N SER A 202 -15.85 -5.50 17.70
CA SER A 202 -16.46 -6.57 18.48
C SER A 202 -15.60 -7.83 18.46
N LEU A 203 -15.88 -8.79 19.36
CA LEU A 203 -15.23 -10.10 19.35
C LEU A 203 -15.52 -10.88 18.05
N ALA A 204 -16.67 -10.67 17.42
CA ALA A 204 -17.01 -11.29 16.14
C ALA A 204 -16.11 -10.78 14.99
N ASP A 205 -15.65 -9.52 15.06
CA ASP A 205 -14.72 -8.94 14.09
C ASP A 205 -13.31 -9.53 14.18
N LEU A 206 -12.99 -10.25 15.27
CA LEU A 206 -11.75 -11.04 15.36
C LEU A 206 -11.81 -12.29 14.47
N PHE A 207 -12.99 -12.70 14.01
CA PHE A 207 -13.18 -13.90 13.19
C PHE A 207 -13.76 -13.58 11.80
N ARG A 208 -14.13 -12.31 11.55
CA ARG A 208 -14.64 -11.83 10.26
C ARG A 208 -13.74 -10.75 9.71
N GLN A 209 -13.22 -10.98 8.51
CA GLN A 209 -12.34 -10.01 7.85
C GLN A 209 -13.09 -8.76 7.36
N ARG A 210 -14.41 -8.90 7.14
CA ARG A 210 -15.27 -7.86 6.58
C ARG A 210 -16.61 -7.88 7.30
N THR A 211 -16.97 -6.76 7.90
CA THR A 211 -18.18 -6.61 8.70
C THR A 211 -19.03 -5.49 8.12
N PRO A 212 -20.30 -5.75 7.76
CA PRO A 212 -21.22 -4.70 7.34
C PRO A 212 -21.43 -3.64 8.43
N VAL A 213 -21.45 -2.37 8.01
CA VAL A 213 -21.80 -1.24 8.87
C VAL A 213 -23.24 -0.85 8.55
N PRO A 214 -24.19 -1.13 9.46
CA PRO A 214 -25.62 -0.90 9.19
C PRO A 214 -25.95 0.60 9.11
N PRO A 215 -27.05 0.97 8.44
CA PRO A 215 -27.50 2.37 8.29
C PRO A 215 -27.58 3.16 9.59
N SER A 216 -27.98 2.51 10.69
CA SER A 216 -28.05 3.12 12.02
C SER A 216 -26.71 3.65 12.54
N GLN A 217 -25.58 3.23 11.95
CA GLN A 217 -24.24 3.69 12.34
C GLN A 217 -23.69 4.77 11.41
N TRP A 218 -24.34 5.11 10.30
CA TRP A 218 -23.78 6.04 9.30
C TRP A 218 -23.52 7.44 9.87
N ALA A 219 -24.52 8.04 10.52
CA ALA A 219 -24.39 9.37 11.15
C ALA A 219 -23.28 9.42 12.20
N ALA A 220 -23.15 8.38 13.04
CA ALA A 220 -22.08 8.29 14.03
C ALA A 220 -20.68 8.20 13.40
N ASN A 221 -20.60 7.86 12.11
CA ASN A 221 -19.37 7.85 11.33
C ASN A 221 -19.24 9.07 10.39
N GLY A 222 -20.08 10.10 10.56
CA GLY A 222 -20.04 11.35 9.80
C GLY A 222 -20.62 11.24 8.38
N LEU A 223 -21.25 10.10 8.05
CA LEU A 223 -21.95 9.92 6.78
C LEU A 223 -23.41 10.40 6.90
N PRO A 224 -24.06 10.80 5.79
CA PRO A 224 -25.49 11.08 5.78
C PRO A 224 -26.31 9.84 6.19
N THR A 225 -27.49 10.04 6.79
CA THR A 225 -28.40 8.94 7.13
C THR A 225 -29.04 8.32 5.89
N GLN A 226 -29.68 7.17 6.05
CA GLN A 226 -30.39 6.52 4.96
C GLN A 226 -31.58 7.35 4.47
N GLU A 227 -32.22 8.09 5.37
CA GLU A 227 -33.34 8.99 5.05
C GLU A 227 -32.87 10.22 4.27
N GLU A 228 -31.67 10.74 4.55
CA GLU A 228 -31.06 11.82 3.76
C GLU A 228 -30.71 11.39 2.32
N LEU A 229 -30.54 10.08 2.08
CA LEU A 229 -30.05 9.51 0.82
C LEU A 229 -31.15 8.73 0.06
N SER A 230 -32.28 9.37 -0.19
CA SER A 230 -33.47 8.73 -0.82
C SER A 230 -33.24 8.15 -2.23
N HIS A 231 -32.25 8.65 -2.98
CA HIS A 231 -31.90 8.21 -4.34
C HIS A 231 -30.60 7.40 -4.41
N ILE A 232 -29.84 7.31 -3.33
CA ILE A 232 -28.58 6.55 -3.24
C ILE A 232 -28.79 5.27 -2.44
N GLN A 233 -28.45 4.13 -3.04
CA GLN A 233 -28.32 2.85 -2.33
C GLN A 233 -26.87 2.66 -1.90
N MET A 234 -26.59 2.95 -0.63
CA MET A 234 -25.25 2.87 -0.06
C MET A 234 -25.03 1.58 0.74
N GLN A 235 -23.88 0.93 0.55
CA GLN A 235 -23.41 -0.19 1.36
C GLN A 235 -22.02 0.12 1.92
N VAL A 236 -21.84 -0.11 3.22
CA VAL A 236 -20.59 0.22 3.94
C VAL A 236 -20.01 -1.03 4.61
N LEU A 237 -18.72 -1.27 4.43
CA LEU A 237 -17.98 -2.36 5.08
C LEU A 237 -16.83 -1.84 5.94
N ASN A 238 -16.70 -2.42 7.13
CA ASN A 238 -15.47 -2.35 7.91
C ASN A 238 -14.61 -3.58 7.58
N TYR A 239 -13.41 -3.35 7.06
CA TYR A 239 -12.40 -4.38 6.92
C TYR A 239 -11.57 -4.46 8.22
N HIS A 240 -11.14 -5.66 8.60
CA HIS A 240 -10.08 -5.86 9.57
C HIS A 240 -9.36 -7.19 9.31
N ARG A 241 -8.05 -7.29 9.61
CA ARG A 241 -7.35 -8.58 9.65
C ARG A 241 -6.63 -8.73 11.00
N PRO A 242 -7.06 -9.68 11.86
CA PRO A 242 -6.37 -9.96 13.11
C PRO A 242 -4.96 -10.51 12.84
N LEU A 243 -4.02 -10.22 13.75
CA LEU A 243 -2.66 -10.78 13.77
C LEU A 243 -1.83 -10.50 12.49
N LEU A 244 -1.45 -9.23 12.29
CA LEU A 244 -0.50 -8.73 11.26
C LEU A 244 -1.07 -8.62 9.83
N GLY A 245 -1.89 -7.59 9.61
CA GLY A 245 -2.29 -7.12 8.28
C GLY A 245 -3.29 -5.97 8.39
N THR A 246 -3.10 -4.91 7.61
CA THR A 246 -4.02 -3.76 7.56
C THR A 246 -4.46 -3.56 6.12
N PHE A 247 -5.74 -3.28 5.89
CA PHE A 247 -6.21 -2.89 4.57
C PHE A 247 -5.71 -1.50 4.25
N HIS A 248 -4.79 -1.39 3.28
CA HIS A 248 -4.04 -0.16 3.06
C HIS A 248 -4.33 0.53 1.70
N ALA A 249 -5.32 0.03 0.96
CA ALA A 249 -5.81 0.67 -0.26
C ALA A 249 -6.47 2.03 0.03
N LYS A 250 -6.20 3.03 -0.81
CA LYS A 250 -6.93 4.30 -0.88
C LYS A 250 -7.25 4.57 -2.34
N LEU A 251 -8.51 4.43 -2.71
CA LEU A 251 -8.96 4.66 -4.08
C LEU A 251 -10.41 5.12 -4.13
N LEU A 252 -10.73 5.88 -5.17
CA LEU A 252 -12.08 6.23 -5.56
C LEU A 252 -12.29 5.71 -6.99
N LEU A 253 -13.37 4.96 -7.24
CA LEU A 253 -13.83 4.61 -8.58
C LEU A 253 -15.16 5.29 -8.83
N VAL A 254 -15.31 5.88 -10.01
CA VAL A 254 -16.56 6.50 -10.47
C VAL A 254 -16.94 5.88 -11.81
N ASP A 255 -18.15 5.30 -11.86
CA ASP A 255 -18.79 4.73 -13.04
C ASP A 255 -17.97 3.68 -13.81
N ARG A 256 -16.90 3.13 -13.22
CA ARG A 256 -15.87 2.32 -13.88
C ARG A 256 -15.19 3.04 -15.06
N LEU A 257 -15.19 4.37 -15.06
CA LEU A 257 -14.52 5.20 -16.06
C LEU A 257 -13.32 5.94 -15.50
N VAL A 258 -13.40 6.33 -14.22
CA VAL A 258 -12.37 7.08 -13.50
C VAL A 258 -11.91 6.31 -12.29
N ALA A 259 -10.60 6.23 -12.08
CA ALA A 259 -9.98 5.73 -10.87
C ALA A 259 -9.02 6.76 -10.28
N LEU A 260 -9.25 7.19 -9.03
CA LEU A 260 -8.29 7.98 -8.28
C LEU A 260 -7.48 7.05 -7.37
N ILE A 261 -6.15 7.14 -7.42
CA ILE A 261 -5.24 6.42 -6.51
C ILE A 261 -4.41 7.47 -5.77
N ASN A 262 -4.35 7.40 -4.44
CA ASN A 262 -3.67 8.43 -3.67
C ASN A 262 -3.07 7.94 -2.36
N SER A 263 -2.14 8.72 -1.82
CA SER A 263 -1.49 8.39 -0.56
C SER A 263 -2.34 8.72 0.67
N ILE A 264 -3.34 9.59 0.57
CA ILE A 264 -4.09 10.10 1.71
C ILE A 264 -5.16 9.10 2.21
N ASN A 265 -5.27 8.96 3.54
CA ASN A 265 -6.47 8.38 4.15
C ASN A 265 -7.55 9.44 4.36
N ILE A 266 -8.80 9.04 4.58
CA ILE A 266 -9.83 10.01 4.99
C ILE A 266 -9.59 10.46 6.44
N GLN A 267 -8.77 11.49 6.60
CA GLN A 267 -8.32 12.07 7.87
C GLN A 267 -7.82 13.50 7.70
N ASP A 268 -7.85 14.29 8.77
CA ASP A 268 -7.37 15.68 8.75
C ASP A 268 -5.90 15.74 9.17
N ARG A 269 -4.99 15.37 8.24
CA ARG A 269 -3.53 15.49 8.42
C ARG A 269 -2.95 16.51 7.43
N PRO A 270 -2.12 17.46 7.90
CA PRO A 270 -1.50 18.46 7.04
C PRO A 270 -0.20 17.92 6.40
N ASN A 271 -0.27 16.73 5.83
CA ASN A 271 0.84 16.11 5.10
C ASN A 271 0.82 16.57 3.64
N LEU A 272 1.99 16.55 2.98
CA LEU A 272 2.04 16.45 1.53
C LEU A 272 1.65 15.03 1.12
N GLU A 273 0.67 14.95 0.24
CA GLU A 273 0.06 13.74 -0.27
C GLU A 273 0.08 13.81 -1.81
N CYS A 274 -0.09 12.66 -2.45
CA CYS A 274 -0.18 12.56 -3.90
C CYS A 274 -1.45 11.84 -4.30
N CYS A 275 -2.12 12.32 -5.35
CA CYS A 275 -3.24 11.66 -6.02
C CYS A 275 -2.99 11.64 -7.53
N ILE A 276 -3.27 10.52 -8.17
CA ILE A 276 -3.33 10.41 -9.63
C ILE A 276 -4.75 10.06 -10.05
N HIS A 277 -5.22 10.74 -11.10
CA HIS A 277 -6.45 10.41 -11.80
C HIS A 277 -6.09 9.49 -12.97
N LEU A 278 -6.73 8.33 -13.05
CA LEU A 278 -6.54 7.34 -14.09
C LEU A 278 -7.82 7.11 -14.90
N GLU A 279 -7.65 6.99 -16.21
CA GLU A 279 -8.69 6.62 -17.17
C GLU A 279 -8.17 5.57 -18.17
N GLY A 280 -9.09 4.95 -18.92
CA GLY A 280 -8.79 3.91 -19.90
C GLY A 280 -8.80 2.49 -19.30
N ASP A 281 -8.23 1.53 -20.02
CA ASP A 281 -8.31 0.10 -19.70
C ASP A 281 -7.73 -0.25 -18.31
N ILE A 282 -6.81 0.55 -17.76
CA ILE A 282 -6.28 0.39 -16.40
C ILE A 282 -7.37 0.43 -15.32
N VAL A 283 -8.48 1.13 -15.57
CA VAL A 283 -9.61 1.18 -14.64
C VAL A 283 -10.22 -0.21 -14.46
N ASN A 284 -10.19 -1.09 -15.47
CA ASN A 284 -10.66 -2.47 -15.32
C ASN A 284 -9.82 -3.27 -14.30
N ALA A 285 -8.51 -3.05 -14.25
CA ALA A 285 -7.64 -3.68 -13.25
C ALA A 285 -7.93 -3.16 -11.83
N VAL A 286 -8.12 -1.84 -11.69
CA VAL A 286 -8.47 -1.20 -10.41
C VAL A 286 -9.86 -1.64 -9.93
N TYR A 287 -10.80 -1.81 -10.85
CA TYR A 287 -12.14 -2.31 -10.57
C TYR A 287 -12.11 -3.76 -10.06
N ASP A 288 -11.38 -4.65 -10.72
CA ASP A 288 -11.21 -6.03 -10.28
C ASP A 288 -10.52 -6.12 -8.91
N HIS A 289 -9.54 -5.24 -8.68
CA HIS A 289 -8.92 -5.08 -7.37
C HIS A 289 -9.93 -4.62 -6.30
N ALA A 290 -10.82 -3.69 -6.63
CA ALA A 290 -11.86 -3.23 -5.71
C ALA A 290 -12.86 -4.34 -5.38
N LEU A 291 -13.26 -5.16 -6.37
CA LEU A 291 -14.12 -6.33 -6.14
C LEU A 291 -13.45 -7.40 -5.27
N LEU A 292 -12.19 -7.73 -5.53
CA LEU A 292 -11.40 -8.66 -4.70
C LEU A 292 -11.22 -8.14 -3.27
N SER A 293 -10.97 -6.84 -3.13
CA SER A 293 -10.88 -6.17 -1.84
C SER A 293 -12.21 -6.21 -1.11
N TRP A 294 -13.32 -5.93 -1.81
CA TRP A 294 -14.68 -5.99 -1.29
C TRP A 294 -15.08 -7.38 -0.82
N GLY A 295 -14.80 -8.39 -1.64
CA GLY A 295 -14.81 -9.82 -1.33
C GLY A 295 -16.12 -10.49 -0.90
N LEU A 296 -17.15 -9.74 -0.52
CA LEU A 296 -18.50 -10.24 -0.25
C LEU A 296 -19.40 -10.03 -1.48
N ALA A 297 -20.55 -10.73 -1.54
CA ALA A 297 -21.56 -10.40 -2.54
C ALA A 297 -22.00 -8.93 -2.39
N LEU A 298 -22.21 -8.27 -3.53
CA LEU A 298 -22.55 -6.85 -3.60
C LEU A 298 -24.07 -6.69 -3.48
N HIS A 299 -24.54 -5.96 -2.48
CA HIS A 299 -25.96 -5.73 -2.26
C HIS A 299 -26.25 -4.22 -2.09
N PRO A 300 -26.88 -3.55 -3.08
CA PRO A 300 -27.20 -4.04 -4.43
C PRO A 300 -25.94 -4.33 -5.29
N PRO A 301 -26.05 -5.09 -6.40
CA PRO A 301 -24.99 -5.23 -7.40
C PRO A 301 -24.57 -3.88 -7.99
N LEU A 302 -23.34 -3.80 -8.50
CA LEU A 302 -22.81 -2.61 -9.17
C LEU A 302 -23.32 -2.53 -10.63
N PRO A 303 -23.94 -1.42 -11.08
CA PRO A 303 -24.51 -1.29 -12.43
C PRO A 303 -23.46 -1.40 -13.55
N CYS A 304 -22.21 -0.99 -13.31
CA CYS A 304 -21.15 -1.02 -14.32
C CYS A 304 -20.43 -2.38 -14.43
N LEU A 305 -20.92 -3.44 -13.77
CA LEU A 305 -20.34 -4.79 -13.87
C LEU A 305 -20.21 -5.28 -15.31
N GLN A 306 -21.24 -5.03 -16.13
CA GLN A 306 -21.30 -5.45 -17.53
C GLN A 306 -20.77 -4.39 -18.51
N GLN A 307 -20.32 -3.23 -18.01
CA GLN A 307 -19.84 -2.10 -18.81
C GLN A 307 -18.35 -1.88 -18.50
N PRO A 308 -17.42 -2.61 -19.16
CA PRO A 308 -15.99 -2.41 -18.94
C PRO A 308 -15.54 -1.02 -19.32
N ALA A 309 -14.50 -0.53 -18.63
CA ALA A 309 -13.85 0.73 -18.99
C ALA A 309 -13.33 0.64 -20.44
N PRO A 310 -13.47 1.70 -21.24
CA PRO A 310 -13.01 1.69 -22.62
C PRO A 310 -11.48 1.65 -22.69
N ILE A 311 -10.94 1.11 -23.79
CA ILE A 311 -9.49 1.08 -24.03
C ILE A 311 -8.95 2.50 -24.23
N GLU A 312 -9.68 3.29 -25.02
CA GLU A 312 -9.40 4.71 -25.19
C GLU A 312 -10.20 5.49 -24.13
N PRO A 313 -9.54 6.36 -23.36
CA PRO A 313 -10.18 7.10 -22.28
C PRO A 313 -11.27 8.03 -22.83
N PRO A 314 -12.34 8.29 -22.06
CA PRO A 314 -13.33 9.28 -22.45
C PRO A 314 -12.69 10.67 -22.55
N THR A 315 -13.06 11.47 -23.55
CA THR A 315 -12.55 12.85 -23.71
C THR A 315 -13.11 13.83 -22.66
N ILE A 316 -13.92 13.35 -21.72
CA ILE A 316 -14.74 14.16 -20.80
C ILE A 316 -13.89 15.01 -19.85
N PHE A 317 -12.68 14.57 -19.52
CA PHE A 317 -11.79 15.27 -18.59
C PHE A 317 -10.52 15.84 -19.27
N GLN A 318 -10.49 15.88 -20.60
CA GLN A 318 -9.41 16.50 -21.36
C GLN A 318 -9.69 18.00 -21.50
N ALA A 319 -8.86 18.85 -20.89
CA ALA A 319 -8.89 20.27 -21.18
C ALA A 319 -8.22 20.56 -22.53
N ASP A 320 -8.88 21.38 -23.36
CA ASP A 320 -8.54 21.60 -24.77
C ASP A 320 -7.21 22.34 -25.01
N SER A 321 -6.66 23.06 -24.01
CA SER A 321 -5.35 23.72 -24.12
C SER A 321 -4.56 23.75 -22.80
N ILE A 322 -3.23 23.84 -22.90
CA ILE A 322 -2.32 23.98 -21.75
C ILE A 322 -2.60 25.28 -20.97
N GLU A 323 -3.00 26.37 -21.64
CA GLU A 323 -3.39 27.59 -20.92
C GLU A 323 -4.69 27.38 -20.12
N CYS A 324 -5.67 26.68 -20.70
CA CYS A 324 -6.91 26.33 -20.01
C CYS A 324 -6.62 25.45 -18.78
N GLN A 325 -5.75 24.45 -18.94
CA GLN A 325 -5.27 23.60 -17.85
C GLN A 325 -4.65 24.40 -16.70
N ARG A 326 -3.75 25.34 -17.02
CA ARG A 326 -3.12 26.20 -16.01
C ARG A 326 -4.11 27.15 -15.35
N ALA A 327 -5.05 27.72 -16.12
CA ALA A 327 -6.10 28.59 -15.59
C ALA A 327 -7.01 27.82 -14.61
N LEU A 328 -7.43 26.60 -14.97
CA LEU A 328 -8.21 25.72 -14.13
C LEU A 328 -7.46 25.31 -12.85
N SER A 329 -6.17 24.93 -12.97
CA SER A 329 -5.32 24.65 -11.80
C SER A 329 -5.22 25.84 -10.86
N ARG A 330 -5.01 27.05 -11.39
CA ARG A 330 -4.93 28.27 -10.58
C ARG A 330 -6.26 28.60 -9.93
N GLN A 331 -7.36 28.53 -10.66
CA GLN A 331 -8.70 28.78 -10.14
C GLN A 331 -9.07 27.79 -9.03
N ALA A 332 -8.80 26.50 -9.23
CA ALA A 332 -9.02 25.46 -8.22
C ALA A 332 -8.17 25.73 -6.97
N TYR A 333 -6.89 26.07 -7.16
CA TYR A 333 -5.98 26.41 -6.06
C TYR A 333 -6.44 27.66 -5.29
N GLU A 334 -6.83 28.73 -5.97
CA GLU A 334 -7.30 29.98 -5.36
C GLU A 334 -8.60 29.77 -4.59
N SER A 335 -9.54 29.01 -5.15
CA SER A 335 -10.80 28.66 -4.50
C SER A 335 -10.56 27.90 -3.20
N LEU A 336 -9.67 26.91 -3.23
CA LEU A 336 -9.31 26.12 -2.06
C LEU A 336 -8.55 26.94 -1.00
N ARG A 337 -7.63 27.81 -1.43
CA ARG A 337 -6.92 28.72 -0.54
C ARG A 337 -7.88 29.70 0.15
N ALA A 338 -8.87 30.22 -0.57
CA ALA A 338 -9.90 31.09 0.00
C ALA A 338 -10.76 30.35 1.03
N GLU A 339 -11.15 29.10 0.76
CA GLU A 339 -11.86 28.24 1.72
C GLU A 339 -11.01 27.95 2.97
N GLU A 340 -9.71 27.64 2.82
CA GLU A 340 -8.80 27.44 3.94
C GLU A 340 -8.64 28.70 4.80
N GLN A 341 -8.50 29.88 4.18
CA GLN A 341 -8.40 31.16 4.89
C GLN A 341 -9.69 31.49 5.65
N ASN A 342 -10.84 31.28 5.04
CA ASN A 342 -12.14 31.45 5.68
C ASN A 342 -12.31 30.48 6.86
N ALA A 343 -11.90 29.22 6.70
CA ALA A 343 -11.96 28.21 7.76
C ALA A 343 -10.93 28.45 8.89
N ALA A 344 -9.78 29.07 8.61
CA ALA A 344 -8.76 29.42 9.59
C ALA A 344 -9.16 30.63 10.46
N SER A 345 -10.08 31.47 9.98
CA SER A 345 -10.65 32.58 10.77
C SER A 345 -11.59 32.11 11.89
N THR A 346 -12.06 30.85 11.83
CA THR A 346 -12.97 30.23 12.81
C THR A 346 -12.27 29.10 13.58
N GLN A 347 -11.73 29.48 14.75
CA GLN A 347 -11.19 28.65 15.85
C GLN A 347 -10.04 27.65 15.57
N PRO A 348 -9.09 27.52 16.51
CA PRO A 348 -8.03 26.52 16.40
C PRO A 348 -8.59 25.10 16.52
N ILE A 349 -8.26 24.25 15.55
CA ILE A 349 -8.63 22.83 15.54
C ILE A 349 -8.03 22.15 16.78
N ARG A 350 -8.85 21.91 17.80
CA ARG A 350 -8.51 21.03 18.93
C ARG A 350 -8.50 19.58 18.43
N MET A 351 -7.34 19.08 18.02
CA MET A 351 -7.17 17.66 17.74
C MET A 351 -7.38 16.84 19.03
N ARG A 352 -8.53 16.15 19.14
CA ARG A 352 -8.70 15.09 20.14
C ARG A 352 -7.95 13.85 19.66
N VAL A 353 -7.02 13.36 20.49
CA VAL A 353 -6.39 12.05 20.29
C VAL A 353 -7.51 11.00 20.34
N HIS A 354 -7.84 10.41 19.19
CA HIS A 354 -8.87 9.39 19.10
C HIS A 354 -8.30 8.04 19.57
N LEU A 355 -9.12 7.23 20.25
CA LEU A 355 -8.80 5.85 20.61
C LEU A 355 -8.30 5.02 19.41
N ALA A 356 -8.67 5.39 18.18
CA ALA A 356 -8.18 4.76 16.96
C ALA A 356 -6.67 4.98 16.70
N ASP A 357 -6.10 6.14 17.06
CA ASP A 357 -4.65 6.37 17.06
C ASP A 357 -3.97 5.50 18.14
N MET A 358 -4.64 5.25 19.26
CA MET A 358 -4.17 4.32 20.30
C MET A 358 -4.31 2.86 19.87
N VAL A 359 -5.33 2.51 19.09
CA VAL A 359 -5.54 1.17 18.52
C VAL A 359 -4.53 0.90 17.41
N GLU A 360 -4.15 1.89 16.59
CA GLU A 360 -3.03 1.77 15.65
C GLU A 360 -1.72 1.49 16.40
N HIS A 361 -1.44 2.26 17.47
CA HIS A 361 -0.30 2.00 18.35
C HIS A 361 -0.39 0.64 19.05
N MET A 362 -1.56 0.21 19.55
CA MET A 362 -1.75 -1.09 20.20
C MET A 362 -1.71 -2.26 19.24
N MET A 363 -2.20 -2.11 18.00
CA MET A 363 -2.17 -3.14 16.97
C MET A 363 -0.74 -3.33 16.44
N ARG A 364 0.00 -2.23 16.27
CA ARG A 364 1.45 -2.27 15.95
C ARG A 364 2.32 -2.68 17.15
N ALA A 365 1.90 -2.43 18.39
CA ALA A 365 2.60 -2.91 19.59
C ALA A 365 2.25 -4.37 19.96
N ARG A 366 1.05 -4.87 19.63
CA ARG A 366 0.69 -6.29 19.80
C ARG A 366 1.40 -7.18 18.79
N ALA A 367 1.68 -6.66 17.60
CA ALA A 367 2.56 -7.29 16.62
C ALA A 367 3.94 -7.66 17.21
N SER A 368 4.44 -6.84 18.14
CA SER A 368 5.69 -7.06 18.86
C SER A 368 5.55 -7.79 20.21
N ALA A 369 4.33 -8.02 20.71
CA ALA A 369 4.09 -8.55 22.06
C ALA A 369 3.67 -10.04 22.08
N THR A 370 3.80 -10.77 20.97
CA THR A 370 3.55 -12.23 20.93
C THR A 370 4.78 -13.09 21.22
N ASP A 371 5.79 -12.54 21.89
CA ASP A 371 6.83 -13.33 22.59
C ASP A 371 7.44 -12.51 23.74
N ALA A 372 6.68 -12.32 24.82
CA ALA A 372 7.27 -11.95 26.10
C ALA A 372 6.24 -12.19 27.21
N HIS A 373 6.27 -13.38 27.83
CA HIS A 373 6.17 -13.56 29.28
C HIS A 373 6.40 -15.03 29.65
N THR A 374 7.58 -15.32 30.17
CA THR A 374 7.71 -16.25 31.31
C THR A 374 8.64 -15.61 32.31
N SER A 375 8.07 -15.06 33.38
CA SER A 375 8.81 -14.65 34.58
C SER A 375 9.27 -15.90 35.37
N PRO A 376 10.29 -15.77 36.23
CA PRO A 376 11.16 -16.88 36.62
C PRO A 376 10.66 -17.64 37.85
N LEU A 377 11.02 -18.92 37.95
CA LEU A 377 11.04 -19.67 39.21
C LEU A 377 12.47 -20.19 39.44
N PRO A 378 12.97 -20.22 40.69
CA PRO A 378 14.36 -20.54 40.97
C PRO A 378 14.67 -22.03 40.84
N THR A 379 15.96 -22.27 40.64
CA THR A 379 16.73 -23.51 40.49
C THR A 379 16.50 -24.57 41.58
N GLU A 380 16.41 -25.85 41.18
CA GLU A 380 17.41 -26.89 41.49
C GLU A 380 17.13 -28.21 40.74
N LYS A 381 18.20 -28.97 40.48
CA LYS A 381 18.23 -30.21 39.68
C LYS A 381 17.71 -31.41 40.50
N GLU A 382 16.87 -32.26 39.92
CA GLU A 382 16.86 -33.70 40.25
C GLU A 382 16.21 -34.56 39.15
N ALA A 383 16.72 -35.79 38.99
CA ALA A 383 16.38 -36.73 37.92
C ALA A 383 15.05 -37.48 38.20
N LEU A 384 14.26 -37.76 37.16
CA LEU A 384 12.91 -38.35 37.28
C LEU A 384 12.91 -39.89 37.49
N PRO A 385 12.01 -40.46 38.34
CA PRO A 385 12.00 -41.89 38.70
C PRO A 385 11.30 -42.83 37.69
N ALA A 386 11.58 -44.13 37.82
CA ALA A 386 11.15 -45.21 36.93
C ALA A 386 9.64 -45.52 36.87
N SER A 387 8.81 -44.98 37.77
CA SER A 387 7.35 -45.17 37.77
C SER A 387 6.66 -44.50 36.56
N VAL A 388 7.20 -43.38 36.07
CA VAL A 388 6.66 -42.64 34.92
C VAL A 388 6.81 -43.40 33.60
N ARG A 389 7.76 -44.34 33.51
CA ARG A 389 7.94 -45.20 32.34
C ARG A 389 6.90 -46.32 32.24
N HIS A 390 6.26 -46.71 33.34
CA HIS A 390 5.27 -47.80 33.36
C HIS A 390 3.88 -47.31 32.89
N ASP A 391 3.49 -46.09 33.25
CA ASP A 391 2.18 -45.51 32.91
C ASP A 391 2.06 -45.13 31.43
N ALA A 392 3.17 -44.75 30.79
CA ALA A 392 3.21 -44.45 29.35
C ALA A 392 2.93 -45.68 28.47
N THR A 393 3.27 -46.89 28.95
CA THR A 393 2.99 -48.15 28.26
C THR A 393 1.53 -48.60 28.37
N LEU A 394 0.85 -48.29 29.47
CA LEU A 394 -0.59 -48.57 29.65
C LEU A 394 -1.46 -47.65 28.77
N TRP A 395 -1.04 -46.40 28.61
CA TRP A 395 -1.77 -45.42 27.79
C TRP A 395 -1.78 -45.75 26.29
N ARG A 396 -0.69 -46.34 25.76
CA ARG A 396 -0.61 -46.78 24.35
C ARG A 396 -1.56 -47.93 24.00
N ARG A 397 -2.02 -48.70 25.00
CA ARG A 397 -2.94 -49.84 24.77
C ARG A 397 -4.41 -49.42 24.72
N GLN A 398 -4.81 -48.32 25.36
CA GLN A 398 -6.20 -47.85 25.41
C GLN A 398 -6.62 -47.01 24.19
N ALA A 399 -5.67 -46.42 23.46
CA ALA A 399 -5.98 -45.54 22.32
C ALA A 399 -6.39 -46.27 21.02
N MET A 400 -6.31 -47.61 20.97
CA MET A 400 -6.66 -48.39 19.77
C MET A 400 -8.09 -48.94 19.74
N THR A 401 -8.90 -48.70 20.76
CA THR A 401 -10.27 -49.23 20.82
C THR A 401 -11.25 -48.18 21.34
N THR A 402 -11.89 -47.42 20.44
CA THR A 402 -13.34 -47.16 20.43
C THR A 402 -13.73 -46.07 19.41
N LYS A 403 -14.75 -46.38 18.61
CA LYS A 403 -15.46 -45.46 17.70
C LYS A 403 -16.56 -44.74 18.51
N LYS A 404 -16.48 -43.41 18.67
CA LYS A 404 -17.61 -42.45 18.75
C LYS A 404 -17.08 -41.02 18.92
N SER A 405 -17.76 -40.06 18.27
CA SER A 405 -17.44 -38.63 18.23
C SER A 405 -17.71 -37.90 19.55
N PRO A 406 -16.82 -37.01 20.05
CA PRO A 406 -17.10 -36.16 21.20
C PRO A 406 -17.39 -34.69 20.84
N SER A 407 -18.11 -34.03 21.75
CA SER A 407 -18.64 -32.66 21.73
C SER A 407 -17.58 -31.56 21.88
N ALA A 408 -17.99 -30.33 21.55
CA ALA A 408 -17.17 -29.13 21.36
C ALA A 408 -16.30 -28.66 22.55
N GLU A 409 -16.41 -29.25 23.74
CA GLU A 409 -15.55 -28.94 24.89
C GLU A 409 -14.24 -29.75 24.93
N LEU A 410 -14.08 -30.78 24.07
CA LEU A 410 -12.85 -31.58 24.00
C LEU A 410 -11.78 -31.04 23.03
N LEU A 411 -12.13 -30.12 22.12
CA LEU A 411 -11.18 -29.49 21.19
C LEU A 411 -10.37 -28.36 21.84
N THR A 412 -10.91 -27.69 22.87
CA THR A 412 -10.23 -26.57 23.54
C THR A 412 -9.03 -27.04 24.37
N ASN A 413 -9.06 -28.25 24.92
CA ASN A 413 -7.97 -28.77 25.76
C ASN A 413 -6.90 -29.58 25.01
N SER A 414 -7.13 -29.95 23.75
CA SER A 414 -6.18 -30.71 22.93
C SER A 414 -5.28 -29.81 22.06
N THR A 415 -5.67 -28.57 21.81
CA THR A 415 -4.89 -27.60 21.01
C THR A 415 -3.69 -27.02 21.80
N MET A 416 -3.72 -27.05 23.13
CA MET A 416 -2.65 -26.51 24.00
C MET A 416 -1.56 -27.53 24.39
N ARG A 417 -1.63 -28.79 23.93
CA ARG A 417 -0.55 -29.79 24.13
C ARG A 417 0.28 -30.11 22.90
N LEU A 418 -0.02 -29.49 21.74
CA LEU A 418 0.68 -29.72 20.47
C LEU A 418 1.84 -28.73 20.20
N LEU A 419 2.15 -27.83 21.14
CA LEU A 419 3.22 -26.83 21.02
C LEU A 419 4.40 -27.06 21.99
N GLY A 420 4.70 -28.32 22.32
CA GLY A 420 5.82 -28.64 23.20
C GLY A 420 6.58 -29.89 22.77
N LYS A 421 7.83 -29.67 22.35
CA LYS A 421 8.93 -30.64 22.16
C LYS A 421 8.92 -31.45 20.86
N ASP A 422 9.73 -31.00 19.91
CA ASP A 422 10.90 -31.80 19.51
C ASP A 422 11.94 -30.94 18.80
N SER A 423 13.17 -30.97 19.33
CA SER A 423 14.33 -30.22 18.85
C SER A 423 15.51 -31.17 18.68
N SER A 424 15.82 -31.53 17.43
CA SER A 424 17.14 -31.91 16.94
C SER A 424 17.08 -31.77 15.41
N SER A 425 18.00 -31.17 14.64
CA SER A 425 19.44 -31.04 14.80
C SER A 425 20.00 -29.96 13.84
N ARG A 426 21.17 -29.41 14.21
CA ARG A 426 22.26 -28.85 13.38
C ARG A 426 21.97 -27.71 12.37
N TRP A 427 21.88 -26.48 12.87
CA TRP A 427 22.34 -25.26 12.15
C TRP A 427 22.94 -24.16 13.07
N ASN A 428 23.25 -24.47 14.34
CA ASN A 428 23.81 -23.50 15.29
C ASN A 428 25.31 -23.73 15.52
N VAL A 429 26.16 -23.32 14.57
CA VAL A 429 27.62 -23.23 14.83
C VAL A 429 28.18 -21.81 14.67
N GLU A 430 27.39 -20.79 14.34
CA GLU A 430 27.94 -19.41 14.24
C GLU A 430 27.11 -18.31 14.94
N LEU A 431 26.37 -18.67 16.00
CA LEU A 431 25.61 -17.70 16.82
C LEU A 431 25.92 -17.76 18.33
N SER A 432 26.78 -18.69 18.75
CA SER A 432 27.20 -18.85 20.16
C SER A 432 28.15 -17.76 20.67
N ALA A 433 28.59 -16.82 19.83
CA ALA A 433 29.43 -15.69 20.22
C ALA A 433 28.66 -14.39 20.53
N LEU A 434 27.34 -14.34 20.33
CA LEU A 434 26.54 -13.10 20.52
C LEU A 434 25.43 -13.20 21.58
N GLN A 435 25.26 -14.34 22.26
CA GLN A 435 24.31 -14.48 23.38
C GLN A 435 25.02 -14.56 24.73
N ALA A 436 25.48 -13.40 25.20
CA ALA A 436 25.68 -13.13 26.62
C ALA A 436 25.51 -11.64 26.92
N ARG A 437 24.36 -11.06 26.54
CA ARG A 437 23.84 -9.90 27.24
C ARG A 437 22.34 -10.13 27.47
N PRO A 438 21.87 -10.25 28.73
CA PRO A 438 20.44 -10.22 28.99
C PRO A 438 19.87 -8.94 28.37
N PHE A 439 18.74 -9.07 27.68
CA PHE A 439 18.02 -7.92 27.13
C PHE A 439 17.42 -7.15 28.31
N ASP A 440 18.22 -6.24 28.83
CA ASP A 440 17.85 -5.39 29.95
C ASP A 440 16.84 -4.35 29.45
N ILE A 441 15.60 -4.48 29.91
CA ILE A 441 14.48 -3.58 29.61
C ILE A 441 14.83 -2.16 30.07
N GLN A 442 15.57 -2.01 31.17
CA GLN A 442 16.08 -0.71 31.61
C GLN A 442 17.19 -0.21 30.70
N ALA A 443 18.12 -1.05 30.26
CA ALA A 443 19.11 -0.62 29.26
C ALA A 443 18.48 -0.23 27.92
N ALA A 444 17.45 -0.95 27.45
CA ALA A 444 16.71 -0.62 26.24
C ALA A 444 15.89 0.67 26.41
N ALA A 445 15.24 0.87 27.56
CA ALA A 445 14.53 2.10 27.90
C ALA A 445 15.49 3.29 28.03
N THR A 446 16.65 3.11 28.67
CA THR A 446 17.73 4.10 28.77
C THR A 446 18.29 4.41 27.38
N ARG A 447 18.50 3.43 26.51
CA ARG A 447 18.94 3.65 25.12
C ARG A 447 17.88 4.38 24.31
N LEU A 448 16.59 4.08 24.54
CA LEU A 448 15.47 4.82 23.95
C LEU A 448 15.45 6.26 24.47
N GLN A 449 15.74 6.48 25.76
CA GLN A 449 15.85 7.80 26.39
C GLN A 449 17.06 8.58 25.89
N GLU A 450 18.21 7.94 25.71
CA GLU A 450 19.44 8.51 25.13
C GLU A 450 19.25 8.84 23.65
N ILE A 451 18.56 7.97 22.89
CA ILE A 451 18.15 8.27 21.51
C ILE A 451 17.18 9.44 21.51
N THR A 452 16.18 9.46 22.40
CA THR A 452 15.22 10.57 22.55
C THR A 452 15.90 11.88 22.95
N GLN A 453 16.92 11.84 23.82
CA GLN A 453 17.75 12.99 24.19
C GLN A 453 18.72 13.40 23.08
N SER A 454 19.23 12.47 22.27
CA SER A 454 20.02 12.80 21.08
C SER A 454 19.14 13.43 19.99
N LEU A 455 17.86 13.04 19.94
CA LEU A 455 16.80 13.65 19.14
C LEU A 455 16.27 14.95 19.77
N ASP A 456 16.66 15.31 21.00
CA ASP A 456 16.32 16.62 21.57
C ASP A 456 17.04 17.75 20.84
N PHE A 457 18.13 17.49 20.12
CA PHE A 457 18.68 18.46 19.18
C PHE A 457 17.68 18.80 18.04
N ALA A 458 16.92 17.80 17.57
CA ALA A 458 15.83 17.98 16.61
C ALA A 458 14.56 18.56 17.26
N ASN A 459 14.21 18.16 18.50
CA ASN A 459 13.07 18.74 19.24
C ASN A 459 13.31 20.19 19.67
N ARG A 460 14.54 20.59 19.97
CA ARG A 460 14.94 21.98 20.32
C ARG A 460 15.06 22.91 19.12
N SER A 461 14.88 22.40 17.90
CA SER A 461 14.59 23.30 16.78
C SER A 461 13.23 23.95 17.08
N GLN A 462 13.22 25.17 17.61
CA GLN A 462 12.03 26.00 17.60
C GLN A 462 11.71 26.34 16.14
N ALA A 463 11.23 25.37 15.36
CA ALA A 463 10.73 25.65 14.02
C ALA A 463 9.54 26.57 14.20
N ARG A 464 9.75 27.83 13.82
CA ARG A 464 8.74 28.88 13.82
C ARG A 464 8.09 28.84 12.45
N THR A 465 6.77 28.85 12.40
CA THR A 465 6.05 29.21 11.18
C THR A 465 6.56 30.60 10.76
N LEU A 466 7.18 30.70 9.60
CA LEU A 466 7.71 31.97 9.11
C LEU A 466 6.57 32.76 8.48
N SER A 467 6.47 34.05 8.79
CA SER A 467 5.62 34.97 8.01
C SER A 467 6.18 35.11 6.59
N GLU A 468 5.35 35.50 5.62
CA GLU A 468 5.81 35.74 4.24
C GLU A 468 7.03 36.68 4.17
N SER A 469 7.06 37.71 5.03
CA SER A 469 8.19 38.64 5.17
C SER A 469 9.46 38.04 5.78
N GLN A 470 9.33 36.97 6.59
CA GLN A 470 10.45 36.23 7.16
C GLN A 470 10.97 35.16 6.18
N ILE A 471 10.06 34.50 5.45
CA ILE A 471 10.42 33.63 4.32
C ILE A 471 11.20 34.44 3.28
N ALA A 472 10.83 35.69 3.01
CA ALA A 472 11.59 36.52 2.07
C ALA A 472 13.01 36.88 2.49
N LYS A 473 13.34 36.77 3.77
CA LYS A 473 14.63 37.19 4.35
C LYS A 473 15.51 36.03 4.81
N SER A 474 15.03 34.78 4.82
CA SER A 474 15.83 33.63 5.22
C SER A 474 16.83 33.23 4.12
N THR A 475 17.98 32.69 4.52
CA THR A 475 18.91 32.02 3.59
C THR A 475 18.24 30.72 3.10
N GLY A 476 17.84 30.67 1.83
CA GLY A 476 16.90 29.67 1.29
C GLY A 476 15.45 30.19 1.14
N GLY A 477 15.23 31.47 1.46
CA GLY A 477 13.96 32.19 1.42
C GLY A 477 13.42 32.58 0.04
N TRP A 478 12.50 33.54 -0.05
CA TRP A 478 11.74 33.93 -1.26
C TRP A 478 12.59 34.05 -2.53
N ALA A 479 13.81 34.61 -2.45
CA ALA A 479 14.71 34.68 -3.61
C ALA A 479 15.22 33.31 -4.05
N ALA A 480 15.52 32.40 -3.13
CA ALA A 480 15.86 31.01 -3.43
C ALA A 480 14.63 30.18 -3.79
N GLN A 481 13.46 30.45 -3.21
CA GLN A 481 12.18 29.85 -3.61
C GLN A 481 11.77 30.28 -5.03
N GLN A 482 12.01 31.54 -5.40
CA GLN A 482 11.81 32.06 -6.75
C GLN A 482 12.86 31.47 -7.72
N TRP A 483 14.13 31.36 -7.30
CA TRP A 483 15.18 30.68 -8.07
C TRP A 483 14.93 29.18 -8.26
N MET A 484 14.31 28.51 -7.27
CA MET A 484 13.94 27.09 -7.31
C MET A 484 12.56 26.83 -7.95
N GLY A 485 11.86 27.86 -8.43
CA GLY A 485 10.50 27.73 -8.99
C GLY A 485 9.42 27.33 -7.97
N LEU A 486 9.70 27.39 -6.65
CA LEU A 486 8.76 27.05 -5.59
C LEU A 486 7.58 28.03 -5.52
N LEU A 487 7.74 29.28 -5.97
CA LEU A 487 6.61 30.23 -6.11
C LEU A 487 5.66 29.83 -7.25
N ASP A 488 6.17 29.11 -8.25
CA ASP A 488 5.43 28.58 -9.39
C ASP A 488 4.95 27.13 -9.17
N PHE A 489 5.03 26.62 -7.93
CA PHE A 489 4.54 25.28 -7.60
C PHE A 489 3.01 25.19 -7.78
N GLU A 490 2.59 24.52 -8.85
CA GLU A 490 1.19 24.20 -9.14
C GLU A 490 0.86 22.83 -8.52
N PRO A 491 0.08 22.78 -7.43
CA PRO A 491 -0.21 21.52 -6.73
C PRO A 491 -1.17 20.61 -7.48
N ILE A 492 -1.91 21.15 -8.45
CA ILE A 492 -2.82 20.43 -9.34
C ILE A 492 -2.23 20.54 -10.73
N ILE A 493 -1.87 19.41 -11.32
CA ILE A 493 -1.21 19.30 -12.61
C ILE A 493 -2.17 18.59 -13.55
N TYR A 494 -2.82 19.34 -14.44
CA TYR A 494 -3.51 18.76 -15.58
C TYR A 494 -2.50 18.47 -16.67
N HIS A 495 -2.43 17.22 -17.10
CA HIS A 495 -1.47 16.80 -18.11
C HIS A 495 -2.02 17.08 -19.51
N THR A 496 -1.12 17.44 -20.43
CA THR A 496 -1.49 17.53 -21.85
C THR A 496 -2.08 16.20 -22.31
N PRO A 497 -3.21 16.19 -23.05
CA PRO A 497 -3.80 14.96 -23.56
C PRO A 497 -2.75 14.10 -24.26
N HIS A 498 -2.66 12.84 -23.86
CA HIS A 498 -1.66 11.90 -24.35
C HIS A 498 -2.31 10.56 -24.65
N LYS A 499 -1.70 9.77 -25.54
CA LYS A 499 -2.16 8.41 -25.83
C LYS A 499 -2.06 7.52 -24.58
N PRO A 500 -2.89 6.46 -24.47
CA PRO A 500 -2.75 5.48 -23.41
C PRO A 500 -1.32 4.94 -23.34
N ILE A 501 -0.74 4.92 -22.14
CA ILE A 501 0.59 4.40 -21.87
C ILE A 501 0.49 3.03 -21.17
N PRO A 502 1.49 2.15 -21.29
CA PRO A 502 1.54 0.89 -20.55
C PRO A 502 1.50 1.09 -19.03
N MET A 503 0.61 0.38 -18.35
CA MET A 503 0.41 0.45 -16.91
C MET A 503 0.24 -0.95 -16.31
N ALA A 504 0.67 -1.14 -15.07
CA ALA A 504 0.48 -2.40 -14.35
C ALA A 504 0.02 -2.14 -12.92
N LEU A 505 -1.00 -2.86 -12.48
CA LEU A 505 -1.48 -2.83 -11.11
C LEU A 505 -0.80 -3.94 -10.30
N VAL A 506 0.32 -3.58 -9.68
CA VAL A 506 1.18 -4.51 -8.93
C VAL A 506 0.95 -4.37 -7.43
N ASN A 507 -0.16 -4.92 -6.92
CA ASN A 507 -0.49 -4.85 -5.50
C ASN A 507 0.04 -6.05 -4.70
N ARG A 508 -0.23 -6.05 -3.40
CA ARG A 508 0.00 -7.18 -2.51
C ARG A 508 -1.17 -7.40 -1.56
N ARG A 509 -1.29 -8.61 -1.01
CA ARG A 509 -2.26 -8.90 0.05
C ARG A 509 -1.91 -8.14 1.34
N PRO A 510 -2.90 -7.76 2.16
CA PRO A 510 -2.70 -7.09 3.44
C PRO A 510 -2.10 -8.07 4.47
N HIS A 511 -0.81 -8.35 4.34
CA HIS A 511 -0.04 -9.32 5.14
C HIS A 511 1.26 -8.67 5.63
N GLY A 512 1.47 -8.65 6.95
CA GLY A 512 2.71 -8.17 7.56
C GLY A 512 3.59 -9.33 8.03
N ARG A 513 4.89 -9.25 7.78
CA ARG A 513 5.91 -10.10 8.43
C ARG A 513 6.97 -9.22 9.09
N PRO A 514 7.47 -9.60 10.29
CA PRO A 514 8.64 -8.94 10.88
C PRO A 514 9.80 -8.90 9.87
N GLY A 515 10.53 -7.79 9.81
CA GLY A 515 11.64 -7.58 8.88
C GLY A 515 11.25 -7.13 7.46
N HIS A 516 9.95 -7.10 7.16
CA HIS A 516 9.39 -6.75 5.84
C HIS A 516 9.98 -7.58 4.69
N ASP A 517 10.23 -8.86 4.93
CA ASP A 517 10.89 -9.80 4.01
C ASP A 517 9.91 -10.61 3.14
N ASP A 518 8.59 -10.40 3.28
CA ASP A 518 7.56 -11.02 2.43
C ASP A 518 7.54 -10.39 1.03
N ILE A 519 8.56 -10.69 0.24
CA ILE A 519 8.77 -10.07 -1.07
C ILE A 519 8.20 -10.89 -2.23
N LYS A 520 7.59 -12.05 -1.97
CA LYS A 520 6.97 -12.90 -3.00
C LYS A 520 5.58 -12.39 -3.41
N THR A 521 5.54 -11.15 -3.89
CA THR A 521 4.33 -10.46 -4.35
C THR A 521 4.65 -9.58 -5.56
N PRO A 522 3.67 -9.28 -6.44
CA PRO A 522 3.91 -8.44 -7.61
C PRO A 522 4.44 -7.05 -7.24
N GLN A 523 3.88 -6.42 -6.20
CA GLN A 523 4.35 -5.14 -5.68
C GLN A 523 5.83 -5.16 -5.34
N ASN A 524 6.23 -6.06 -4.45
CA ASN A 524 7.61 -6.10 -3.94
C ASN A 524 8.61 -6.50 -5.04
N ALA A 525 8.21 -7.41 -5.92
CA ALA A 525 9.03 -7.80 -7.06
C ALA A 525 9.23 -6.64 -8.06
N ALA A 526 8.20 -5.87 -8.37
CA ALA A 526 8.31 -4.70 -9.25
C ALA A 526 9.24 -3.61 -8.67
N TRP A 527 9.08 -3.29 -7.39
CA TRP A 527 9.96 -2.33 -6.70
C TRP A 527 11.42 -2.79 -6.73
N LEU A 528 11.70 -4.05 -6.36
CA LEU A 528 13.07 -4.58 -6.34
C LEU A 528 13.66 -4.72 -7.74
N ALA A 529 12.85 -5.05 -8.75
CA ALA A 529 13.27 -5.07 -10.15
C ALA A 529 13.70 -3.67 -10.63
N GLY A 530 13.00 -2.61 -10.22
CA GLY A 530 13.42 -1.22 -10.44
C GLY A 530 14.86 -0.97 -9.97
N PHE A 531 15.16 -1.31 -8.71
CA PHE A 531 16.51 -1.19 -8.17
C PHE A 531 17.54 -2.08 -8.86
N ARG A 532 17.14 -3.25 -9.35
CA ARG A 532 18.05 -4.21 -10.00
C ARG A 532 18.45 -3.75 -11.40
N TYR A 533 17.49 -3.30 -12.19
CA TYR A 533 17.67 -3.05 -13.62
C TYR A 533 17.96 -1.59 -13.98
N ALA A 534 17.72 -0.64 -13.07
CA ALA A 534 18.12 0.75 -13.29
C ALA A 534 19.64 0.87 -13.51
N LYS A 535 20.00 1.69 -14.49
CA LYS A 535 21.38 1.86 -14.98
C LYS A 535 21.96 3.24 -14.69
N ARG A 536 21.13 4.26 -14.50
CA ARG A 536 21.55 5.66 -14.43
C ARG A 536 21.07 6.33 -13.15
N HIS A 537 19.77 6.30 -12.90
CA HIS A 537 19.16 7.07 -11.83
C HIS A 537 17.99 6.34 -11.18
N ILE A 538 17.96 6.34 -9.86
CA ILE A 538 16.83 5.88 -9.06
C ILE A 538 16.42 7.03 -8.15
N PHE A 539 15.19 7.50 -8.31
CA PHE A 539 14.57 8.45 -7.40
C PHE A 539 13.54 7.72 -6.55
N VAL A 540 13.56 7.92 -5.23
CA VAL A 540 12.54 7.41 -4.30
C VAL A 540 12.12 8.49 -3.35
N GLN A 541 10.81 8.74 -3.27
CA GLN A 541 10.19 9.57 -2.25
C GLN A 541 9.28 8.69 -1.38
N SER A 542 9.55 8.63 -0.09
CA SER A 542 8.79 7.80 0.85
C SER A 542 8.82 8.38 2.26
N PRO A 543 7.70 8.34 3.02
CA PRO A 543 7.73 8.67 4.45
C PRO A 543 8.68 7.76 5.24
N THR A 544 8.81 6.49 4.84
CA THR A 544 9.61 5.49 5.56
C THR A 544 10.33 4.57 4.57
N LEU A 545 11.63 4.37 4.75
CA LEU A 545 12.46 3.48 3.95
C LEU A 545 13.32 2.61 4.87
N ASN A 546 12.78 1.47 5.29
CA ASN A 546 13.48 0.58 6.24
C ASN A 546 13.35 -0.91 5.94
N ALA A 547 12.62 -1.30 4.89
CA ALA A 547 12.52 -2.68 4.44
C ALA A 547 13.92 -3.23 4.11
N THR A 548 14.32 -4.32 4.79
CA THR A 548 15.60 -5.02 4.58
C THR A 548 15.96 -5.25 3.11
N PRO A 549 15.07 -5.79 2.25
CA PRO A 549 15.39 -6.01 0.84
C PRO A 549 15.62 -4.70 0.07
N VAL A 550 14.91 -3.61 0.39
CA VAL A 550 15.11 -2.30 -0.24
C VAL A 550 16.46 -1.70 0.19
N LYS A 551 16.83 -1.83 1.47
CA LYS A 551 18.14 -1.37 1.95
C LYS A 551 19.29 -2.05 1.19
N ALA A 552 19.18 -3.37 1.01
CA ALA A 552 20.15 -4.13 0.23
C ALA A 552 20.15 -3.71 -1.25
N ALA A 553 18.97 -3.45 -1.83
CA ALA A 553 18.81 -3.01 -3.21
C ALA A 553 19.41 -1.62 -3.49
N VAL A 554 19.25 -0.67 -2.56
CA VAL A 554 19.90 0.66 -2.62
C VAL A 554 21.42 0.51 -2.63
N LEU A 555 21.99 -0.22 -1.66
CA LEU A 555 23.43 -0.44 -1.59
C LEU A 555 23.96 -1.11 -2.85
N ALA A 556 23.25 -2.12 -3.37
CA ALA A 556 23.63 -2.79 -4.61
C ALA A 556 23.58 -1.85 -5.82
N ALA A 557 22.59 -0.97 -5.94
CA ALA A 557 22.51 0.01 -7.02
C ALA A 557 23.65 1.03 -6.96
N VAL A 558 23.91 1.57 -5.77
CA VAL A 558 24.99 2.53 -5.50
C VAL A 558 26.37 1.96 -5.85
N ARG A 559 26.63 0.70 -5.48
CA ARG A 559 27.87 -0.02 -5.84
C ARG A 559 28.03 -0.26 -7.34
N ARG A 560 26.92 -0.37 -8.09
CA ARG A 560 26.95 -0.45 -9.56
C ARG A 560 27.20 0.89 -10.26
N GLY A 561 27.36 1.99 -9.51
CA GLY A 561 27.54 3.32 -10.08
C GLY A 561 26.24 4.04 -10.43
N VAL A 562 25.08 3.53 -9.99
CA VAL A 562 23.77 4.15 -10.22
C VAL A 562 23.56 5.25 -9.19
N ARG A 563 23.18 6.45 -9.63
CA ARG A 563 22.80 7.56 -8.72
C ARG A 563 21.47 7.21 -8.06
N VAL A 564 21.44 7.13 -6.73
CA VAL A 564 20.25 6.87 -5.92
C VAL A 564 19.93 8.10 -5.09
N GLU A 565 18.79 8.71 -5.39
CA GLU A 565 18.26 9.89 -4.73
C GLU A 565 17.06 9.50 -3.86
N LEU A 566 17.19 9.72 -2.54
CA LEU A 566 16.18 9.37 -1.54
C LEU A 566 15.62 10.62 -0.86
N TRP A 567 14.32 10.87 -1.01
CA TRP A 567 13.59 11.92 -0.33
C TRP A 567 12.76 11.31 0.80
N LEU A 568 13.17 11.55 2.04
CA LEU A 568 12.65 10.87 3.23
C LEU A 568 12.12 11.86 4.27
N ASP A 569 11.17 11.43 5.10
CA ASP A 569 10.73 12.22 6.26
C ASP A 569 11.65 12.01 7.46
N LEU A 570 11.80 13.07 8.28
CA LEU A 570 12.49 13.00 9.55
C LEU A 570 11.53 12.44 10.63
N GLY A 571 11.93 11.34 11.23
CA GLY A 571 11.28 10.75 12.38
C GLY A 571 9.85 10.19 12.18
N PHE A 572 9.49 9.88 10.93
CA PHE A 572 8.18 9.34 10.58
C PHE A 572 8.05 7.90 11.06
N ASN A 573 7.05 7.66 11.91
CA ASN A 573 6.78 6.36 12.55
C ASN A 573 7.90 5.81 13.45
N ASP A 574 8.85 6.63 13.92
CA ASP A 574 10.01 6.17 14.71
C ASP A 574 9.70 5.22 15.87
N LYS A 575 8.59 5.46 16.57
CA LYS A 575 8.16 4.60 17.68
C LYS A 575 7.92 3.17 17.23
N SER A 576 7.26 2.96 16.08
CA SER A 576 7.10 1.61 15.53
C SER A 576 8.40 1.13 14.90
N GLU A 577 9.08 1.98 14.14
CA GLU A 577 10.26 1.53 13.37
C GLU A 577 11.48 1.19 14.24
N SER A 578 11.53 1.72 15.47
CA SER A 578 12.54 1.39 16.48
C SER A 578 12.28 0.07 17.20
N MET A 579 11.11 -0.56 17.00
CA MET A 579 10.81 -1.85 17.62
C MET A 579 11.65 -2.98 16.99
N PRO A 580 11.97 -4.04 17.77
CA PRO A 580 12.70 -5.19 17.24
C PRO A 580 12.10 -5.70 15.93
N PHE A 581 12.96 -5.96 14.95
CA PHE A 581 12.59 -6.47 13.62
C PHE A 581 11.76 -5.53 12.72
N GLN A 582 11.57 -4.24 13.04
CA GLN A 582 10.91 -3.29 12.12
C GLN A 582 11.87 -2.62 11.13
N GLY A 583 13.18 -2.85 11.24
CA GLY A 583 14.17 -2.41 10.26
C GLY A 583 14.85 -1.08 10.55
N GLY A 584 14.41 -0.36 11.59
CA GLY A 584 15.01 0.90 12.09
C GLY A 584 14.36 2.15 11.52
N THR A 585 14.67 3.31 12.12
CA THR A 585 14.22 4.63 11.64
C THR A 585 14.95 5.03 10.36
N ASN A 586 14.44 6.02 9.63
CA ASN A 586 15.09 6.53 8.42
C ASN A 586 16.53 7.00 8.71
N GLU A 587 16.75 7.69 9.83
CA GLU A 587 18.04 8.21 10.26
C GLU A 587 19.03 7.08 10.53
N GLN A 588 18.58 6.02 11.20
CA GLN A 588 19.39 4.83 11.47
C GLN A 588 19.78 4.13 10.17
N VAL A 589 18.83 3.98 9.25
CA VAL A 589 19.05 3.34 7.94
C VAL A 589 20.05 4.14 7.09
N VAL A 590 19.84 5.45 6.94
CA VAL A 590 20.72 6.33 6.18
C VAL A 590 22.13 6.34 6.78
N SER A 591 22.22 6.48 8.10
CA SER A 591 23.50 6.45 8.81
C SER A 591 24.22 5.11 8.63
N HIS A 592 23.48 4.00 8.60
CA HIS A 592 24.05 2.68 8.35
C HIS A 592 24.57 2.55 6.92
N MET A 593 23.80 2.99 5.91
CA MET A 593 24.21 2.94 4.51
C MET A 593 25.51 3.72 4.26
N TYR A 594 25.60 4.97 4.72
CA TYR A 594 26.82 5.76 4.55
C TYR A 594 28.01 5.16 5.29
N ARG A 595 27.82 4.62 6.50
CA ARG A 595 28.90 3.95 7.24
C ARG A 595 29.41 2.72 6.48
N THR A 596 28.51 1.90 5.96
CA THR A 596 28.85 0.72 5.16
C THR A 596 29.66 1.12 3.92
N LEU A 597 29.18 2.09 3.13
CA LEU A 597 29.86 2.53 1.90
C LEU A 597 31.22 3.17 2.17
N ARG A 598 31.34 4.00 3.22
CA ARG A 598 32.61 4.64 3.61
C ARG A 598 33.61 3.62 4.13
N HIS A 599 33.16 2.61 4.88
CA HIS A 599 34.02 1.53 5.36
C HIS A 599 34.55 0.65 4.22
N GLU A 600 33.76 0.47 3.16
CA GLU A 600 34.21 -0.23 1.95
C GLU A 600 35.35 0.50 1.22
N GLY A 601 35.47 1.83 1.38
CA GLY A 601 36.58 2.62 0.87
C GLY A 601 36.64 2.75 -0.66
N GLN A 602 35.56 2.44 -1.36
CA GLN A 602 35.49 2.43 -2.84
C GLN A 602 34.93 3.74 -3.43
N GLY A 603 34.58 4.72 -2.59
CA GLY A 603 34.03 6.01 -3.02
C GLY A 603 32.62 5.92 -3.61
N HIS A 604 31.89 4.84 -3.32
CA HIS A 604 30.52 4.62 -3.82
C HIS A 604 29.47 5.51 -3.14
N GLU A 605 29.76 6.02 -1.93
CA GLU A 605 28.90 6.93 -1.19
C GLU A 605 28.52 8.20 -1.96
N LYS A 606 29.33 8.61 -2.94
CA LYS A 606 29.04 9.74 -3.84
C LYS A 606 27.79 9.52 -4.72
N ASN A 607 27.38 8.27 -4.92
CA ASN A 607 26.20 7.95 -5.71
C ASN A 607 24.92 7.85 -4.85
N LEU A 608 25.03 8.00 -3.52
CA LEU A 608 23.87 8.01 -2.62
C LEU A 608 23.61 9.44 -2.16
N GLU A 609 22.45 9.97 -2.53
CA GLU A 609 21.99 11.29 -2.16
C GLU A 609 20.73 11.16 -1.31
N VAL A 610 20.72 11.77 -0.13
CA VAL A 610 19.59 11.70 0.80
C VAL A 610 19.17 13.10 1.19
N TYR A 611 17.89 13.37 1.03
CA TYR A 611 17.24 14.64 1.34
C TYR A 611 16.13 14.41 2.36
N TRP A 612 16.07 15.31 3.34
CA TRP A 612 15.00 15.34 4.34
C TRP A 612 13.90 16.27 3.88
N TYR A 613 12.68 15.76 3.82
CA TYR A 613 11.52 16.54 3.39
C TYR A 613 11.35 17.80 4.25
N THR A 614 11.17 18.93 3.59
CA THR A 614 10.91 20.23 4.19
C THR A 614 9.68 20.81 3.50
N GLY A 615 8.62 21.06 4.28
CA GLY A 615 7.41 21.71 3.75
C GLY A 615 7.72 23.09 3.17
N LYS A 616 6.96 23.52 2.15
CA LYS A 616 7.16 24.80 1.46
C LYS A 616 7.15 26.02 2.39
N ASP A 617 6.41 25.95 3.48
CA ASP A 617 6.27 26.98 4.52
C ASP A 617 7.27 26.83 5.68
N MET A 618 8.25 25.93 5.54
CA MET A 618 9.26 25.62 6.56
C MET A 618 10.67 25.95 6.05
N ASP A 619 11.57 26.34 6.95
CA ASP A 619 12.99 26.60 6.65
C ASP A 619 13.90 25.38 6.90
N ARG A 620 13.34 24.32 7.48
CA ARG A 620 14.06 23.10 7.85
C ARG A 620 13.09 21.91 7.98
N PRO A 621 13.59 20.67 7.88
CA PRO A 621 12.78 19.48 8.12
C PRO A 621 12.15 19.50 9.52
N LEU A 622 10.91 19.05 9.60
CA LEU A 622 10.23 18.83 10.88
C LEU A 622 10.27 17.35 11.25
N HIS A 623 10.55 17.08 12.51
CA HIS A 623 10.37 15.74 13.05
C HIS A 623 8.88 15.39 13.08
N ALA A 624 8.51 14.24 12.53
CA ALA A 624 7.12 13.83 12.36
C ALA A 624 6.33 13.63 13.67
N VAL A 625 6.99 13.61 14.84
CA VAL A 625 6.35 13.66 16.16
C VAL A 625 5.45 14.89 16.30
N ARG A 626 5.77 15.99 15.59
CA ARG A 626 4.93 17.20 15.54
C ARG A 626 3.60 16.98 14.80
N LYS A 627 3.47 15.90 14.02
CA LYS A 627 2.29 15.57 13.21
C LYS A 627 1.90 16.73 12.27
N GLN A 628 2.88 17.46 11.77
CA GLN A 628 2.73 18.63 10.92
C GLN A 628 3.74 18.57 9.77
N ARG A 629 3.29 18.88 8.55
CA ARG A 629 4.15 19.07 7.36
C ARG A 629 5.10 17.89 7.09
N ASN A 630 4.59 16.67 7.18
CA ASN A 630 5.29 15.46 6.73
C ASN A 630 4.98 15.17 5.25
N CYS A 631 5.74 14.29 4.61
CA CYS A 631 5.48 13.82 3.25
C CYS A 631 5.03 12.35 3.26
N HIS A 632 3.76 12.14 2.96
CA HIS A 632 3.17 10.81 2.89
C HIS A 632 3.09 10.27 1.44
N VAL A 633 3.79 10.89 0.49
CA VAL A 633 3.94 10.40 -0.89
C VAL A 633 4.74 9.09 -0.93
N LYS A 634 4.34 8.15 -1.80
CA LYS A 634 5.09 6.91 -2.08
C LYS A 634 5.30 6.85 -3.59
N PHE A 635 6.50 7.20 -4.02
CA PHE A 635 6.84 7.32 -5.41
C PHE A 635 8.26 6.82 -5.66
N ALA A 636 8.46 6.14 -6.78
CA ALA A 636 9.78 5.85 -7.30
C ALA A 636 9.83 6.08 -8.81
N SER A 637 10.97 6.53 -9.31
CA SER A 637 11.27 6.64 -10.74
C SER A 637 12.61 5.98 -11.03
N PHE A 638 12.63 5.13 -12.05
CA PHE A 638 13.79 4.36 -12.48
C PHE A 638 14.19 4.79 -13.89
N ASP A 639 15.40 5.33 -14.02
CA ASP A 639 16.02 5.85 -15.25
C ASP A 639 15.17 6.88 -16.02
N GLY A 640 14.18 7.51 -15.38
CA GLY A 640 13.20 8.37 -16.05
C GLY A 640 12.32 7.64 -17.07
N GLN A 641 12.27 6.31 -17.02
CA GLN A 641 11.54 5.46 -17.97
C GLN A 641 10.37 4.72 -17.35
N VAL A 642 10.43 4.44 -16.04
CA VAL A 642 9.36 3.74 -15.31
C VAL A 642 9.13 4.43 -13.97
N ALA A 643 7.87 4.73 -13.68
CA ALA A 643 7.44 5.23 -12.38
C ALA A 643 6.59 4.19 -11.65
N ILE A 644 6.71 4.14 -10.33
CA ILE A 644 5.82 3.40 -9.44
C ILE A 644 5.25 4.39 -8.44
N LEU A 645 3.92 4.47 -8.38
CA LEU A 645 3.18 5.34 -7.48
C LEU A 645 2.04 4.54 -6.85
N GLY A 646 1.73 4.80 -5.58
CA GLY A 646 0.50 4.26 -5.02
C GLY A 646 0.44 4.29 -3.50
N THR A 647 -0.20 3.26 -2.96
CA THR A 647 -0.50 3.08 -1.54
C THR A 647 0.17 1.80 -1.06
N VAL A 648 0.76 1.79 0.15
CA VAL A 648 1.47 0.61 0.70
C VAL A 648 0.57 -0.62 0.74
#